data_AF-A0A2I0TEL8-F1
#
_entry.id   AF-A0A2I0TEL8-F1
#
_cell.length_a   1.000
_cell.length_b   1.000
_cell.length_c   1.000
_cell.angle_alpha   90.00
_cell.angle_beta   90.00
_cell.angle_gamma   90.00
#
_symmetry.space_group_name_H-M   'P 1'
#
loop_
_entity.id
_entity.type
_entity.pdbx_description
1 polymer ?
#
loop_
_entity_poly.entity_id
_entity_poly.type
_entity_poly.pdbx_seq_one_letter_code
_entity_poly.pdbx_strand_id
1 'polypeptide(L)'
;MGTLVFSEGIIAFLGTKKILLVMSIQLQVKSKYDDYILVVIETDAASYAFRFMCFDDLEQVVIHVTMSLKKVFPDSSPGTLLKNSPPNLYERIRQVTDSLEEMLQSSPGPCGGFSETYAALCDYNGFAFREEIQDVALSVAALSFNLWFTKLSCKDFRLNQEISEQLLYMLSKSVTLEELVLENSGLKADFAQRMAQALSNHPDSVLHTINLAGNQLEDRGIVAFSRHVEKNPKGLQSLSLARTMLSAKGFDPDMVTLVLSIGRSKSIRHVSLGKNFNIKSKEGLLDVLHRIVQLIQEDDCPLQSLSVAESRLKLGTNVLLSALGSNTSLVTLDISGNAMGDTGAKMLAKALQINTKLRTVVWDRNNTTAHGLLEVAQALERNYTLKSMPLPMSDVAQAYRSSPERTEEAVHKLQSCLTRNQLRRTLPTQTFRLQQGILTTSSEQMVNEICLSVQKHVDILSASCSAREVEADILCAEEAIRNANLSISILPLLYEVGNTPYQNGKLQHKLECLTEEASQTCGREIQAIMQAVLDTAHSLCPAVVQKSGVRDQLVNAMSERIYLQDHLNLSTVLDQMVTDVFSKLNEIKLSVTAAVADCIVDAVLGDLTVAQCKLCHPMEPCVPLGAKAGVVTSSEQLVAKFCFLGFWLQLVFGFG
;
A
#
# COMPACT_ATOMS: atom_id res chain seq x y z
N MET A 1 -37.58 -9.57 -51.34
CA MET A 1 -36.47 -10.56 -51.42
C MET A 1 -35.25 -10.18 -50.59
N GLY A 2 -34.98 -8.90 -50.28
CA GLY A 2 -33.77 -8.50 -49.51
C GLY A 2 -33.76 -8.88 -48.02
N THR A 3 -34.92 -9.01 -47.38
CA THR A 3 -35.04 -9.30 -45.94
C THR A 3 -34.71 -10.77 -45.59
N LEU A 4 -34.92 -11.70 -46.53
CA LEU A 4 -34.66 -13.14 -46.34
C LEU A 4 -33.17 -13.50 -46.50
N VAL A 5 -32.45 -12.78 -47.37
CA VAL A 5 -30.99 -12.94 -47.54
C VAL A 5 -30.23 -12.40 -46.31
N PHE A 6 -30.82 -11.41 -45.63
CA PHE A 6 -30.29 -10.84 -44.39
C PHE A 6 -30.34 -11.84 -43.22
N SER A 7 -31.38 -12.67 -43.13
CA SER A 7 -31.49 -13.73 -42.11
C SER A 7 -30.59 -14.94 -42.41
N GLU A 8 -30.45 -15.34 -43.67
CA GLU A 8 -29.59 -16.49 -44.03
C GLU A 8 -28.09 -16.20 -43.89
N GLY A 9 -27.65 -14.96 -44.16
CA GLY A 9 -26.26 -14.54 -43.96
C GLY A 9 -25.82 -14.51 -42.49
N ILE A 10 -26.73 -14.17 -41.57
CA ILE A 10 -26.49 -14.19 -40.12
C ILE A 10 -26.55 -15.62 -39.55
N ILE A 11 -27.29 -16.54 -40.17
CA ILE A 11 -27.27 -17.96 -39.78
C ILE A 11 -25.98 -18.64 -40.26
N ALA A 12 -25.46 -18.26 -41.42
CA ALA A 12 -24.16 -18.71 -41.92
C ALA A 12 -22.95 -18.11 -41.16
N PHE A 13 -23.15 -16.98 -40.46
CA PHE A 13 -22.18 -16.34 -39.56
C PHE A 13 -21.79 -17.21 -38.34
N LEU A 14 -22.65 -18.16 -37.91
CA LEU A 14 -22.51 -18.91 -36.65
C LEU A 14 -21.89 -20.32 -36.81
N GLY A 15 -20.91 -20.45 -37.71
CA GLY A 15 -20.54 -21.74 -38.27
C GLY A 15 -19.21 -22.37 -37.86
N THR A 16 -18.46 -21.94 -36.82
CA THR A 16 -17.22 -22.66 -36.44
C THR A 16 -16.83 -22.56 -34.96
N LYS A 17 -16.37 -23.68 -34.39
CA LYS A 17 -15.85 -23.81 -33.02
C LYS A 17 -14.38 -23.41 -32.95
N LYS A 18 -14.07 -22.20 -32.49
CA LYS A 18 -12.77 -21.75 -31.93
C LYS A 18 -12.97 -20.36 -31.31
N ILE A 19 -12.47 -20.12 -30.10
CA ILE A 19 -12.47 -18.77 -29.49
C ILE A 19 -11.59 -17.86 -30.36
N LEU A 20 -12.22 -16.97 -31.11
CA LEU A 20 -11.52 -15.91 -31.83
C LEU A 20 -11.53 -14.69 -30.91
N LEU A 21 -10.32 -14.19 -30.62
CA LEU A 21 -10.12 -12.82 -30.13
C LEU A 21 -11.00 -11.91 -30.99
N VAL A 22 -11.86 -11.08 -30.41
CA VAL A 22 -12.57 -10.06 -31.19
C VAL A 22 -11.51 -9.05 -31.62
N MET A 23 -10.87 -9.27 -32.78
CA MET A 23 -10.12 -8.21 -33.43
C MET A 23 -11.05 -7.52 -34.44
N SER A 24 -11.08 -6.19 -34.29
CA SER A 24 -11.64 -5.19 -35.18
C SER A 24 -12.75 -5.63 -36.15
N ILE A 25 -14.00 -5.25 -35.86
CA ILE A 25 -15.01 -5.11 -36.92
C ILE A 25 -14.66 -3.85 -37.72
N GLN A 26 -14.38 -4.01 -39.02
CA GLN A 26 -14.04 -2.90 -39.91
C GLN A 26 -15.11 -2.75 -40.98
N LEU A 27 -15.79 -1.59 -40.97
CA LEU A 27 -16.70 -1.17 -42.02
C LEU A 27 -15.92 -0.35 -43.06
N GLN A 28 -15.79 -0.89 -44.27
CA GLN A 28 -15.21 -0.20 -45.43
C GLN A 28 -16.29 0.17 -46.45
N VAL A 29 -16.41 1.46 -46.75
CA VAL A 29 -17.27 1.96 -47.84
C VAL A 29 -16.43 2.01 -49.12
N LYS A 30 -16.64 1.08 -50.05
CA LYS A 30 -15.73 0.89 -51.21
C LYS A 30 -16.09 1.77 -52.42
N SER A 31 -17.35 2.13 -52.65
CA SER A 31 -17.75 3.05 -53.74
C SER A 31 -19.23 3.46 -53.66
N LYS A 32 -19.55 4.64 -54.18
CA LYS A 32 -20.91 5.06 -54.54
C LYS A 32 -21.08 4.81 -56.04
N TYR A 33 -21.83 3.77 -56.41
CA TYR A 33 -22.28 3.56 -57.79
C TYR A 33 -23.57 4.35 -58.01
N ASP A 34 -23.91 4.67 -59.26
CA ASP A 34 -25.08 5.51 -59.57
C ASP A 34 -26.41 4.94 -59.01
N ASP A 35 -26.49 3.61 -58.83
CA ASP A 35 -27.70 2.91 -58.36
C ASP A 35 -27.63 2.33 -56.92
N TYR A 36 -26.44 2.23 -56.31
CA TYR A 36 -26.27 1.66 -54.97
C TYR A 36 -24.92 2.00 -54.30
N ILE A 37 -24.88 1.92 -52.97
CA ILE A 37 -23.68 2.05 -52.14
C ILE A 37 -23.23 0.65 -51.71
N LEU A 38 -21.97 0.30 -51.96
CA LEU A 38 -21.39 -0.98 -51.55
C LEU A 38 -20.61 -0.81 -50.25
N VAL A 39 -21.01 -1.57 -49.23
CA VAL A 39 -20.34 -1.59 -47.92
C VAL A 39 -19.83 -2.99 -47.63
N VAL A 40 -18.57 -3.07 -47.25
CA VAL A 40 -17.93 -4.32 -46.88
C VAL A 40 -17.66 -4.31 -45.38
N ILE A 41 -18.17 -5.30 -44.67
CA ILE A 41 -17.88 -5.56 -43.26
C ILE A 41 -16.82 -6.65 -43.22
N GLU A 42 -15.62 -6.27 -42.80
CA GLU A 42 -14.50 -7.19 -42.59
C GLU A 42 -14.42 -7.54 -41.11
N THR A 43 -14.41 -8.85 -40.83
CA THR A 43 -14.16 -9.45 -39.52
C THR A 43 -12.95 -10.38 -39.63
N ASP A 44 -12.40 -10.82 -38.50
CA ASP A 44 -11.29 -11.78 -38.49
C ASP A 44 -11.62 -13.13 -39.13
N ALA A 45 -12.91 -13.50 -39.10
CA ALA A 45 -13.38 -14.79 -39.61
C ALA A 45 -13.83 -14.73 -41.09
N ALA A 46 -14.38 -13.60 -41.53
CA ALA A 46 -15.02 -13.47 -42.83
C ALA A 46 -15.19 -12.01 -43.30
N SER A 47 -15.42 -11.84 -44.60
CA SER A 47 -15.75 -10.56 -45.23
C SER A 47 -17.13 -10.63 -45.87
N TYR A 48 -18.00 -9.67 -45.55
CA TYR A 48 -19.38 -9.60 -46.00
C TYR A 48 -19.62 -8.33 -46.81
N ALA A 49 -20.34 -8.41 -47.93
CA ALA A 49 -20.61 -7.27 -48.79
C ALA A 49 -22.12 -6.99 -48.90
N PHE A 50 -22.52 -5.77 -48.57
CA PHE A 50 -23.91 -5.29 -48.55
C PHE A 50 -24.10 -4.18 -49.58
N ARG A 51 -25.26 -4.18 -50.25
CA ARG A 51 -25.66 -3.15 -51.21
C ARG A 51 -26.81 -2.34 -50.63
N PHE A 52 -26.64 -1.03 -50.54
CA PHE A 52 -27.65 -0.08 -50.05
C PHE A 52 -28.17 0.78 -51.20
N MET A 53 -29.48 0.95 -51.29
CA MET A 53 -30.12 1.69 -52.39
C MET A 53 -30.15 3.21 -52.14
N CYS A 54 -30.06 3.64 -50.87
CA CYS A 54 -29.96 5.05 -50.50
C CYS A 54 -28.96 5.26 -49.36
N PHE A 55 -28.55 6.51 -49.16
CA PHE A 55 -27.62 6.91 -48.11
C PHE A 55 -28.25 6.80 -46.72
N ASP A 56 -29.54 7.09 -46.59
CA ASP A 56 -30.24 7.07 -45.30
C ASP A 56 -30.30 5.66 -44.71
N ASP A 57 -30.51 4.62 -45.52
CA ASP A 57 -30.49 3.22 -45.08
C ASP A 57 -29.11 2.82 -44.54
N LEU A 58 -28.05 3.25 -45.23
CA LEU A 58 -26.68 3.02 -44.79
C LEU A 58 -26.41 3.72 -43.46
N GLU A 59 -26.81 4.99 -43.34
CA GLU A 59 -26.64 5.77 -42.13
C GLU A 59 -27.35 5.12 -40.94
N GLN A 60 -28.60 4.66 -41.09
CA GLN A 60 -29.34 3.97 -40.03
C GLN A 60 -28.68 2.67 -39.60
N VAL A 61 -28.16 1.87 -40.54
CA VAL A 61 -27.45 0.62 -40.21
C VAL A 61 -26.15 0.92 -39.46
N VAL A 62 -25.38 1.90 -39.90
CA VAL A 62 -24.12 2.24 -39.21
C VAL A 62 -24.41 2.79 -37.81
N ILE A 63 -25.40 3.67 -37.66
CA ILE A 63 -25.83 4.17 -36.34
C ILE A 63 -26.24 2.98 -35.46
N HIS A 64 -27.07 2.06 -35.95
CA HIS A 64 -27.53 0.91 -35.16
C HIS A 64 -26.39 -0.02 -34.74
N VAL A 65 -25.43 -0.30 -35.64
CA VAL A 65 -24.25 -1.13 -35.35
C VAL A 65 -23.34 -0.43 -34.34
N THR A 66 -23.04 0.85 -34.55
CA THR A 66 -22.23 1.65 -33.62
C THR A 66 -22.89 1.74 -32.25
N MET A 67 -24.21 1.93 -32.18
CA MET A 67 -24.96 1.98 -30.93
C MET A 67 -24.96 0.64 -30.20
N SER A 68 -25.16 -0.45 -30.91
CA SER A 68 -25.13 -1.80 -30.33
C SER A 68 -23.73 -2.13 -29.79
N LEU A 69 -22.69 -1.74 -30.52
CA LEU A 69 -21.31 -1.92 -30.07
C LEU A 69 -20.95 -1.01 -28.91
N LYS A 70 -21.38 0.26 -28.88
CA LYS A 70 -21.16 1.13 -27.71
C LYS A 70 -21.88 0.66 -26.46
N LYS A 71 -23.09 0.11 -26.61
CA LYS A 71 -23.84 -0.46 -25.49
C LYS A 71 -23.07 -1.62 -24.84
N VAL A 72 -22.47 -2.49 -25.66
CA VAL A 72 -21.78 -3.72 -25.22
C VAL A 72 -20.31 -3.45 -24.87
N PHE A 73 -19.67 -2.50 -25.55
CA PHE A 73 -18.27 -2.13 -25.47
C PHE A 73 -18.16 -0.59 -25.36
N PRO A 74 -18.13 -0.03 -24.14
CA PRO A 74 -18.16 1.41 -23.90
C PRO A 74 -17.04 2.20 -24.59
N ASP A 75 -15.86 1.60 -24.77
CA ASP A 75 -14.68 2.20 -25.43
C ASP A 75 -14.71 2.13 -26.98
N SER A 76 -15.78 1.58 -27.58
CA SER A 76 -15.86 1.47 -29.04
C SER A 76 -16.11 2.83 -29.71
N SER A 77 -15.04 3.48 -30.16
CA SER A 77 -15.16 4.72 -30.92
C SER A 77 -15.68 4.47 -32.35
N PRO A 78 -16.52 5.35 -32.93
CA PRO A 78 -16.94 5.24 -34.33
C PRO A 78 -15.75 5.24 -35.32
N GLY A 79 -14.63 5.88 -34.95
CA GLY A 79 -13.42 5.97 -35.78
C GLY A 79 -12.58 4.70 -35.85
N THR A 80 -12.67 3.82 -34.87
CA THR A 80 -12.04 2.49 -34.94
C THR A 80 -12.86 1.51 -35.77
N LEU A 81 -14.17 1.75 -35.89
CA LEU A 81 -15.12 0.91 -36.63
C LEU A 81 -15.13 1.22 -38.14
N LEU A 82 -15.04 2.50 -38.51
CA LEU A 82 -15.23 2.99 -39.89
C LEU A 82 -13.89 3.34 -40.54
N LYS A 83 -13.49 2.62 -41.58
CA LYS A 83 -12.33 2.95 -42.42
C LYS A 83 -12.78 3.42 -43.80
N ASN A 84 -12.13 4.47 -44.30
CA ASN A 84 -12.41 5.05 -45.62
C ASN A 84 -13.85 5.55 -45.80
N SER A 85 -14.53 5.91 -44.70
CA SER A 85 -15.86 6.52 -44.77
C SER A 85 -15.79 7.96 -45.29
N PRO A 86 -16.77 8.43 -46.08
CA PRO A 86 -16.87 9.84 -46.46
C PRO A 86 -16.91 10.74 -45.21
N PRO A 87 -16.23 11.90 -45.19
CA PRO A 87 -16.14 12.76 -43.99
C PRO A 87 -17.53 13.19 -43.49
N ASN A 88 -18.48 13.46 -44.39
CA ASN A 88 -19.85 13.84 -44.04
C ASN A 88 -20.63 12.73 -43.30
N LEU A 89 -20.35 11.46 -43.62
CA LEU A 89 -20.97 10.31 -42.93
C LEU A 89 -20.35 10.14 -41.55
N TYR A 90 -19.03 10.28 -41.45
CA TYR A 90 -18.29 10.19 -40.19
C TYR A 90 -18.71 11.26 -39.17
N GLU A 91 -18.84 12.53 -39.59
CA GLU A 91 -19.26 13.62 -38.71
C GLU A 91 -20.70 13.45 -38.20
N ARG A 92 -21.64 13.04 -39.07
CA ARG A 92 -23.04 12.78 -38.67
C ARG A 92 -23.14 11.62 -37.68
N ILE A 93 -22.45 10.50 -37.95
CA ILE A 93 -22.42 9.36 -37.02
C ILE A 93 -21.81 9.79 -35.69
N ARG A 94 -20.70 10.54 -35.70
CA ARG A 94 -20.06 11.03 -34.47
C ARG A 94 -21.02 11.89 -33.64
N GLN A 95 -21.69 12.88 -34.24
CA GLN A 95 -22.65 13.74 -33.53
C GLN A 95 -23.81 12.97 -32.90
N VAL A 96 -24.39 12.01 -33.64
CA VAL A 96 -25.47 11.15 -33.15
C VAL A 96 -24.97 10.28 -31.99
N THR A 97 -23.76 9.73 -32.14
CA THR A 97 -23.19 8.83 -31.13
C THR A 97 -22.80 9.58 -29.84
N ASP A 98 -22.22 10.78 -29.95
CA ASP A 98 -21.85 11.62 -28.80
C ASP A 98 -23.11 12.06 -28.01
N SER A 99 -24.20 12.39 -28.73
CA SER A 99 -25.49 12.75 -28.09
C SER A 99 -26.15 11.56 -27.37
N LEU A 100 -25.92 10.33 -27.86
CA LEU A 100 -26.45 9.11 -27.28
C LEU A 100 -25.62 8.60 -26.10
N GLU A 101 -24.30 8.87 -26.07
CA GLU A 101 -23.44 8.60 -24.91
C GLU A 101 -23.92 9.35 -23.67
N GLU A 102 -24.31 10.61 -23.83
CA GLU A 102 -24.86 11.45 -22.76
C GLU A 102 -26.15 10.86 -22.17
N MET A 103 -26.93 10.12 -22.98
CA MET A 103 -28.13 9.42 -22.52
C MET A 103 -27.84 8.03 -21.91
N LEU A 104 -26.89 7.27 -22.47
CA LEU A 104 -26.55 5.91 -22.01
C LEU A 104 -25.76 5.88 -20.69
N GLN A 105 -25.03 6.95 -20.36
CA GLN A 105 -24.32 7.10 -19.08
C GLN A 105 -25.25 7.17 -17.84
N SER A 106 -26.58 7.23 -18.04
CA SER A 106 -27.55 7.41 -16.96
C SER A 106 -27.87 6.14 -16.15
N SER A 107 -27.54 4.93 -16.63
CA SER A 107 -27.60 3.70 -15.81
C SER A 107 -26.86 2.51 -16.46
N PRO A 108 -25.52 2.42 -16.37
CA PRO A 108 -24.85 1.17 -16.73
C PRO A 108 -25.40 0.04 -15.85
N GLY A 109 -25.74 -1.10 -16.46
CA GLY A 109 -26.12 -2.30 -15.71
C GLY A 109 -25.04 -2.72 -14.70
N PRO A 110 -25.32 -3.69 -13.81
CA PRO A 110 -24.36 -4.12 -12.80
C PRO A 110 -22.99 -4.45 -13.39
N CYS A 111 -21.93 -4.10 -12.67
CA CYS A 111 -20.53 -4.28 -13.09
C CYS A 111 -20.19 -3.60 -14.43
N GLY A 112 -20.79 -2.44 -14.73
CA GLY A 112 -20.52 -1.70 -15.96
C GLY A 112 -20.98 -2.42 -17.22
N GLY A 113 -22.10 -3.16 -17.17
CA GLY A 113 -22.64 -3.89 -18.31
C GLY A 113 -21.94 -5.21 -18.64
N PHE A 114 -21.14 -5.78 -17.71
CA PHE A 114 -20.39 -7.02 -17.94
C PHE A 114 -21.25 -8.16 -18.49
N SER A 115 -22.46 -8.36 -17.96
CA SER A 115 -23.36 -9.43 -18.42
C SER A 115 -23.79 -9.23 -19.88
N GLU A 116 -23.95 -7.99 -20.34
CA GLU A 116 -24.28 -7.66 -21.73
C GLU A 116 -23.07 -7.93 -22.64
N THR A 117 -21.87 -7.53 -22.21
CA THR A 117 -20.60 -7.84 -22.89
C THR A 117 -20.38 -9.35 -22.99
N TYR A 118 -20.60 -10.08 -21.90
CA TYR A 118 -20.46 -11.53 -21.86
C TYR A 118 -21.48 -12.24 -22.74
N ALA A 119 -22.75 -11.82 -22.71
CA ALA A 119 -23.79 -12.38 -23.57
C ALA A 119 -23.50 -12.18 -25.06
N ALA A 120 -23.06 -10.98 -25.45
CA ALA A 120 -22.66 -10.69 -26.83
C ALA A 120 -21.45 -11.53 -27.27
N LEU A 121 -20.47 -11.74 -26.38
CA LEU A 121 -19.32 -12.59 -26.66
C LEU A 121 -19.68 -14.08 -26.72
N CYS A 122 -20.66 -14.54 -25.93
CA CYS A 122 -21.21 -15.89 -26.04
C CYS A 122 -21.81 -16.10 -27.42
N ASP A 123 -22.70 -15.19 -27.84
CA ASP A 123 -23.36 -15.22 -29.14
C ASP A 123 -22.33 -15.19 -30.29
N TYR A 124 -21.37 -14.27 -30.24
CA TYR A 124 -20.30 -14.15 -31.24
C TYR A 124 -19.46 -15.42 -31.40
N ASN A 125 -19.16 -16.11 -30.29
CA ASN A 125 -18.37 -17.34 -30.31
C ASN A 125 -19.23 -18.62 -30.46
N GLY A 126 -20.55 -18.48 -30.65
CA GLY A 126 -21.47 -19.61 -30.81
C GLY A 126 -21.70 -20.44 -29.55
N PHE A 127 -21.51 -19.84 -28.36
CA PHE A 127 -21.83 -20.45 -27.07
C PHE A 127 -23.26 -20.10 -26.64
N ALA A 128 -23.95 -21.08 -26.06
CA ALA A 128 -25.23 -20.81 -25.40
C ALA A 128 -24.98 -19.93 -24.17
N PHE A 129 -25.59 -18.75 -24.13
CA PHE A 129 -25.58 -17.91 -22.94
C PHE A 129 -26.16 -18.69 -21.75
N ARG A 130 -25.46 -18.65 -20.63
CA ARG A 130 -25.93 -19.15 -19.34
C ARG A 130 -25.63 -18.10 -18.28
N GLU A 131 -26.55 -17.95 -17.33
CA GLU A 131 -26.36 -17.05 -16.19
C GLU A 131 -25.18 -17.50 -15.31
N GLU A 132 -24.97 -18.82 -15.22
CA GLU A 132 -23.76 -19.40 -14.65
C GLU A 132 -22.61 -19.36 -15.66
N ILE A 133 -21.53 -18.66 -15.30
CA ILE A 133 -20.31 -18.59 -16.11
C ILE A 133 -19.72 -19.99 -16.24
N GLN A 134 -19.82 -20.59 -17.44
CA GLN A 134 -19.24 -21.91 -17.73
C GLN A 134 -17.83 -21.83 -18.32
N ASP A 135 -17.51 -20.74 -19.02
CA ASP A 135 -16.22 -20.56 -19.69
C ASP A 135 -15.46 -19.35 -19.14
N VAL A 136 -14.43 -19.64 -18.35
CA VAL A 136 -13.56 -18.64 -17.71
C VAL A 136 -12.78 -17.83 -18.75
N ALA A 137 -12.41 -18.42 -19.89
CA ALA A 137 -11.64 -17.70 -20.91
C ALA A 137 -12.49 -16.59 -21.55
N LEU A 138 -13.77 -16.87 -21.80
CA LEU A 138 -14.71 -15.89 -22.35
C LEU A 138 -14.99 -14.76 -21.35
N SER A 139 -15.09 -15.06 -20.06
CA SER A 139 -15.22 -14.04 -19.02
C SER A 139 -13.99 -13.14 -18.95
N VAL A 140 -12.78 -13.69 -19.04
CA VAL A 140 -11.56 -12.88 -19.10
C VAL A 140 -11.51 -12.03 -20.37
N ALA A 141 -11.98 -12.55 -21.51
CA ALA A 141 -12.08 -11.76 -22.73
C ALA A 141 -13.03 -10.57 -22.55
N ALA A 142 -14.19 -10.77 -21.91
CA ALA A 142 -15.14 -9.71 -21.59
C ALA A 142 -14.55 -8.62 -20.69
N LEU A 143 -13.65 -8.97 -19.77
CA LEU A 143 -12.95 -7.99 -18.92
C LEU A 143 -12.05 -7.03 -19.72
N SER A 144 -11.59 -7.42 -20.91
CA SER A 144 -10.73 -6.57 -21.76
C SER A 144 -11.40 -5.29 -22.23
N PHE A 145 -12.74 -5.26 -22.22
CA PHE A 145 -13.56 -4.14 -22.68
C PHE A 145 -14.38 -3.52 -21.53
N ASN A 146 -14.16 -3.99 -20.31
CA ASN A 146 -14.92 -3.54 -19.15
C ASN A 146 -14.15 -2.47 -18.37
N LEU A 147 -14.83 -1.37 -18.06
CA LEU A 147 -14.25 -0.23 -17.34
C LEU A 147 -14.52 -0.26 -15.83
N TRP A 148 -15.25 -1.25 -15.33
CA TRP A 148 -15.68 -1.35 -13.94
C TRP A 148 -14.68 -2.12 -13.07
N PHE A 149 -14.10 -3.20 -13.59
CA PHE A 149 -13.21 -4.06 -12.80
C PHE A 149 -11.79 -3.51 -12.72
N THR A 150 -11.34 -3.21 -11.50
CA THR A 150 -9.97 -2.75 -11.23
C THR A 150 -9.04 -3.86 -10.72
N LYS A 151 -9.57 -5.04 -10.37
CA LYS A 151 -8.80 -6.14 -9.80
C LYS A 151 -9.17 -7.49 -10.38
N LEU A 152 -8.15 -8.26 -10.77
CA LEU A 152 -8.28 -9.65 -11.17
C LEU A 152 -7.42 -10.54 -10.27
N SER A 153 -8.04 -11.52 -9.61
CA SER A 153 -7.36 -12.44 -8.70
C SER A 153 -7.68 -13.90 -8.99
N CYS A 154 -6.62 -14.69 -9.13
CA CYS A 154 -6.63 -16.14 -9.29
C CYS A 154 -5.54 -16.70 -8.37
N LYS A 155 -5.93 -17.63 -7.49
CA LYS A 155 -5.02 -18.28 -6.53
C LYS A 155 -5.25 -19.77 -6.53
N ASP A 156 -4.17 -20.54 -6.55
CA ASP A 156 -4.20 -22.01 -6.48
C ASP A 156 -5.06 -22.67 -7.57
N PHE A 157 -5.23 -21.99 -8.70
CA PHE A 157 -5.97 -22.47 -9.85
C PHE A 157 -5.08 -22.46 -11.08
N ARG A 158 -4.89 -23.64 -11.68
CA ARG A 158 -3.99 -23.81 -12.82
C ARG A 158 -4.66 -23.28 -14.09
N LEU A 159 -4.08 -22.22 -14.65
CA LEU A 159 -4.54 -21.61 -15.89
C LEU A 159 -4.16 -22.49 -17.08
N ASN A 160 -5.11 -22.75 -17.97
CA ASN A 160 -4.85 -23.40 -19.24
C ASN A 160 -4.26 -22.38 -20.24
N GLN A 161 -3.84 -22.86 -21.41
CA GLN A 161 -3.24 -22.00 -22.44
C GLN A 161 -4.22 -20.94 -22.96
N GLU A 162 -5.49 -21.31 -23.14
CA GLU A 162 -6.52 -20.43 -23.66
C GLU A 162 -6.80 -19.23 -22.75
N ILE A 163 -7.01 -19.47 -21.46
CA ILE A 163 -7.17 -18.41 -20.46
C ILE A 163 -5.91 -17.54 -20.38
N SER A 164 -4.72 -18.15 -20.50
CA SER A 164 -3.45 -17.42 -20.48
C SER A 164 -3.34 -16.45 -21.66
N GLU A 165 -3.73 -16.84 -22.88
CA GLU A 165 -3.75 -15.93 -24.03
C GLU A 165 -4.75 -14.79 -23.84
N GLN A 166 -5.94 -15.08 -23.30
CA GLN A 166 -6.94 -14.05 -23.02
C GLN A 166 -6.48 -13.06 -21.94
N LEU A 167 -5.76 -13.53 -20.92
CA LEU A 167 -5.14 -12.65 -19.92
C LEU A 167 -4.11 -11.71 -20.55
N LEU A 168 -3.24 -12.23 -21.42
CA LEU A 168 -2.24 -11.40 -22.12
C LEU A 168 -2.90 -10.35 -23.01
N TYR A 169 -3.97 -10.72 -23.70
CA TYR A 169 -4.75 -9.79 -24.51
C TYR A 169 -5.38 -8.70 -23.65
N MET A 170 -6.07 -9.08 -22.57
CA MET A 170 -6.67 -8.16 -21.62
C MET A 170 -5.65 -7.17 -21.06
N LEU A 171 -4.46 -7.63 -20.65
CA LEU A 171 -3.40 -6.75 -20.13
C LEU A 171 -2.85 -5.77 -21.17
N SER A 172 -2.94 -6.10 -22.47
CA SER A 172 -2.54 -5.20 -23.55
C SER A 172 -3.57 -4.12 -23.90
N LYS A 173 -4.78 -4.20 -23.31
CA LYS A 173 -5.92 -3.33 -23.65
C LYS A 173 -6.51 -2.60 -22.45
N SER A 174 -6.54 -3.23 -21.28
CA SER A 174 -7.23 -2.69 -20.11
C SER A 174 -6.52 -1.46 -19.56
N VAL A 175 -7.25 -0.35 -19.52
CA VAL A 175 -6.82 0.93 -18.93
C VAL A 175 -7.31 1.11 -17.49
N THR A 176 -8.11 0.18 -16.98
CA THR A 176 -8.77 0.25 -15.66
C THR A 176 -8.23 -0.76 -14.65
N LEU A 177 -7.52 -1.80 -15.11
CA LEU A 177 -6.98 -2.82 -14.22
C LEU A 177 -5.80 -2.26 -13.41
N GLU A 178 -6.00 -2.14 -12.10
CA GLU A 178 -5.05 -1.63 -11.11
C GLU A 178 -4.26 -2.77 -10.42
N GLU A 179 -4.91 -3.91 -10.20
CA GLU A 179 -4.32 -5.06 -9.49
C GLU A 179 -4.49 -6.40 -10.22
N LEU A 180 -3.37 -7.11 -10.42
CA LEU A 180 -3.34 -8.46 -10.95
C LEU A 180 -2.67 -9.42 -9.96
N VAL A 181 -3.41 -10.46 -9.56
CA VAL A 181 -2.93 -11.51 -8.66
C VAL A 181 -3.11 -12.87 -9.33
N LEU A 182 -2.04 -13.49 -9.78
CA LEU A 182 -2.02 -14.85 -10.35
C LEU A 182 -1.06 -15.71 -9.51
N GLU A 183 -1.51 -16.12 -8.32
CA GLU A 183 -0.71 -16.88 -7.38
C GLU A 183 -0.85 -18.38 -7.64
N ASN A 184 0.28 -19.11 -7.66
CA ASN A 184 0.33 -20.56 -7.85
C ASN A 184 -0.57 -21.05 -9.01
N SER A 185 -0.56 -20.31 -10.12
CA SER A 185 -1.50 -20.49 -11.23
C SER A 185 -0.93 -21.35 -12.36
N GLY A 186 0.22 -22.00 -12.13
CA GLY A 186 0.90 -22.85 -13.12
C GLY A 186 1.53 -22.10 -14.28
N LEU A 187 1.76 -20.79 -14.14
CA LEU A 187 2.38 -19.96 -15.17
C LEU A 187 3.87 -20.30 -15.32
N LYS A 188 4.37 -20.15 -16.55
CA LYS A 188 5.76 -20.44 -16.94
C LYS A 188 6.51 -19.19 -17.38
N ALA A 189 7.83 -19.32 -17.56
CA ALA A 189 8.71 -18.27 -18.05
C ALA A 189 8.20 -17.53 -19.30
N ASP A 190 7.75 -18.26 -20.34
CA ASP A 190 7.31 -17.65 -21.60
C ASP A 190 6.09 -16.74 -21.41
N PHE A 191 5.17 -17.09 -20.51
CA PHE A 191 4.03 -16.23 -20.16
C PHE A 191 4.51 -14.94 -19.49
N ALA A 192 5.40 -15.03 -18.50
CA ALA A 192 5.96 -13.85 -17.83
C ALA A 192 6.69 -12.92 -18.80
N GLN A 193 7.42 -13.47 -19.77
CA GLN A 193 8.08 -12.66 -20.80
C GLN A 193 7.08 -11.91 -21.67
N ARG A 194 6.04 -12.60 -22.16
CA ARG A 194 4.98 -11.97 -22.98
C ARG A 194 4.18 -10.94 -22.19
N MET A 195 3.91 -11.22 -20.91
CA MET A 195 3.23 -10.29 -20.01
C MET A 195 4.06 -9.03 -19.80
N ALA A 196 5.34 -9.16 -19.43
CA ALA A 196 6.24 -8.02 -19.27
C ALA A 196 6.36 -7.18 -20.56
N GLN A 197 6.36 -7.84 -21.72
CA GLN A 197 6.35 -7.17 -23.02
C GLN A 197 5.04 -6.44 -23.30
N ALA A 198 3.88 -7.06 -23.03
CA ALA A 198 2.56 -6.47 -23.22
C ALA A 198 2.41 -5.20 -22.36
N LEU A 199 2.78 -5.27 -21.08
CA LEU A 199 2.75 -4.13 -20.17
C LEU A 199 3.75 -3.03 -20.58
N SER A 200 4.92 -3.40 -21.08
CA SER A 200 5.90 -2.41 -21.56
C SER A 200 5.46 -1.69 -22.83
N ASN A 201 4.55 -2.28 -23.61
CA ASN A 201 4.00 -1.69 -24.84
C ASN A 201 2.70 -0.90 -24.58
N HIS A 202 2.21 -0.87 -23.34
CA HIS A 202 0.95 -0.24 -22.97
C HIS A 202 1.18 0.91 -21.96
N PRO A 203 1.46 2.15 -22.43
CA PRO A 203 1.80 3.27 -21.55
C PRO A 203 0.63 3.76 -20.70
N ASP A 204 -0.61 3.56 -21.15
CA ASP A 204 -1.85 4.00 -20.48
C ASP A 204 -2.32 3.02 -19.39
N SER A 205 -1.61 1.91 -19.19
CA SER A 205 -1.92 0.94 -18.13
C SER A 205 -1.78 1.56 -16.75
N VAL A 206 -2.87 1.56 -15.98
CA VAL A 206 -2.90 1.97 -14.56
C VAL A 206 -2.43 0.87 -13.59
N LEU A 207 -2.09 -0.31 -14.10
CA LEU A 207 -1.67 -1.46 -13.31
C LEU A 207 -0.46 -1.15 -12.42
N HIS A 208 -0.69 -1.13 -11.12
CA HIS A 208 0.33 -0.81 -10.13
C HIS A 208 0.63 -1.96 -9.16
N THR A 209 -0.18 -3.03 -9.15
CA THR A 209 0.04 -4.21 -8.30
C THR A 209 0.11 -5.48 -9.14
N ILE A 210 1.24 -6.20 -9.05
CA ILE A 210 1.44 -7.48 -9.71
C ILE A 210 1.90 -8.53 -8.69
N ASN A 211 1.14 -9.61 -8.55
CA ASN A 211 1.53 -10.79 -7.79
C ASN A 211 1.55 -12.04 -8.67
N LEU A 212 2.76 -12.58 -8.90
CA LEU A 212 2.99 -13.83 -9.65
C LEU A 212 3.64 -14.90 -8.78
N ALA A 213 3.46 -14.83 -7.46
CA ALA A 213 4.09 -15.75 -6.53
C ALA A 213 3.68 -17.22 -6.79
N GLY A 214 4.62 -18.15 -6.59
CA GLY A 214 4.36 -19.58 -6.72
C GLY A 214 4.38 -20.13 -8.15
N ASN A 215 4.69 -19.31 -9.16
CA ASN A 215 4.77 -19.75 -10.56
C ASN A 215 6.20 -20.11 -10.99
N GLN A 216 6.35 -20.91 -12.04
CA GLN A 216 7.66 -21.35 -12.56
C GLN A 216 8.18 -20.33 -13.58
N LEU A 217 8.47 -19.12 -13.12
CA LEU A 217 8.91 -18.03 -14.00
C LEU A 217 10.35 -18.21 -14.48
N GLU A 218 11.16 -18.95 -13.73
CA GLU A 218 12.57 -19.23 -14.01
C GLU A 218 13.39 -17.94 -14.19
N ASP A 219 14.65 -18.07 -14.58
CA ASP A 219 15.58 -16.97 -14.81
C ASP A 219 15.04 -15.98 -15.87
N ARG A 220 14.51 -16.55 -16.97
CA ARG A 220 13.97 -15.80 -18.12
C ARG A 220 12.81 -14.88 -17.76
N GLY A 221 11.93 -15.29 -16.84
CA GLY A 221 10.81 -14.49 -16.38
C GLY A 221 11.24 -13.37 -15.45
N ILE A 222 12.18 -13.64 -14.54
CA ILE A 222 12.73 -12.63 -13.62
C ILE A 222 13.41 -11.51 -14.40
N VAL A 223 14.29 -11.85 -15.35
CA VAL A 223 14.97 -10.85 -16.19
C VAL A 223 13.96 -9.99 -16.97
N ALA A 224 12.87 -10.57 -17.45
CA ALA A 224 11.83 -9.82 -18.16
C ALA A 224 11.17 -8.76 -17.26
N PHE A 225 10.85 -9.12 -16.01
CA PHE A 225 10.31 -8.17 -15.03
C PHE A 225 11.34 -7.14 -14.57
N SER A 226 12.62 -7.51 -14.43
CA SER A 226 13.69 -6.54 -14.12
C SER A 226 13.79 -5.44 -15.18
N ARG A 227 13.65 -5.79 -16.47
CA ARG A 227 13.61 -4.81 -17.57
C ARG A 227 12.32 -3.99 -17.58
N HIS A 228 11.18 -4.61 -17.25
CA HIS A 228 9.91 -3.90 -17.19
C HIS A 228 9.92 -2.82 -16.09
N VAL A 229 10.39 -3.16 -14.89
CA VAL A 229 10.54 -2.22 -13.77
C VAL A 229 11.48 -1.06 -14.13
N GLU A 230 12.57 -1.35 -14.85
CA GLU A 230 13.51 -0.32 -15.29
C GLU A 230 12.90 0.64 -16.33
N LYS A 231 12.05 0.13 -17.23
CA LYS A 231 11.39 0.94 -18.28
C LYS A 231 10.19 1.75 -17.78
N ASN A 232 9.47 1.25 -16.76
CA ASN A 232 8.29 1.92 -16.21
C ASN A 232 8.49 2.26 -14.72
N PRO A 233 9.37 3.22 -14.38
CA PRO A 233 9.74 3.53 -13.00
C PRO A 233 8.65 4.26 -12.20
N LYS A 234 7.53 4.66 -12.82
CA LYS A 234 6.46 5.45 -12.18
C LYS A 234 5.15 4.67 -11.95
N GLY A 235 4.94 3.55 -12.63
CA GLY A 235 3.67 2.82 -12.58
C GLY A 235 3.56 1.78 -11.46
N LEU A 236 4.58 0.94 -11.27
CA LEU A 236 4.46 -0.23 -10.41
C LEU A 236 4.76 0.08 -8.93
N GLN A 237 3.78 -0.14 -8.06
CA GLN A 237 3.90 0.11 -6.62
C GLN A 237 4.11 -1.18 -5.81
N SER A 238 3.56 -2.30 -6.26
CA SER A 238 3.63 -3.59 -5.56
C SER A 238 4.01 -4.72 -6.52
N LEU A 239 5.11 -5.41 -6.20
CA LEU A 239 5.64 -6.53 -6.97
C LEU A 239 5.91 -7.73 -6.08
N SER A 240 5.20 -8.82 -6.33
CA SER A 240 5.40 -10.10 -5.64
C SER A 240 5.87 -11.16 -6.62
N LEU A 241 7.12 -11.57 -6.46
CA LEU A 241 7.81 -12.59 -7.25
C LEU A 241 8.37 -13.68 -6.32
N ALA A 242 7.59 -14.10 -5.32
CA ALA A 242 8.00 -15.17 -4.41
C ALA A 242 7.92 -16.55 -5.08
N ARG A 243 8.84 -17.47 -4.77
CA ARG A 243 8.86 -18.85 -5.28
C ARG A 243 8.78 -18.94 -6.81
N THR A 244 9.68 -18.26 -7.51
CA THR A 244 9.70 -18.21 -8.98
C THR A 244 10.54 -19.31 -9.65
N MET A 245 11.15 -20.19 -8.86
CA MET A 245 12.01 -21.30 -9.31
C MET A 245 13.23 -20.83 -10.10
N LEU A 246 13.89 -19.77 -9.62
CA LEU A 246 15.20 -19.34 -10.12
C LEU A 246 16.24 -20.47 -10.06
N SER A 247 17.02 -20.60 -11.12
CA SER A 247 18.14 -21.54 -11.18
C SER A 247 19.31 -21.03 -10.36
N ALA A 248 20.17 -21.94 -9.89
CA ALA A 248 21.37 -21.55 -9.16
C ALA A 248 22.37 -20.73 -10.02
N LYS A 249 22.29 -20.80 -11.35
CA LYS A 249 23.15 -20.03 -12.27
C LYS A 249 22.61 -18.63 -12.54
N GLY A 250 21.29 -18.48 -12.62
CA GLY A 250 20.62 -17.19 -12.82
C GLY A 250 20.45 -16.39 -11.54
N PHE A 251 20.45 -17.04 -10.37
CA PHE A 251 20.20 -16.36 -9.09
C PHE A 251 21.11 -15.15 -8.87
N ASP A 252 22.44 -15.29 -8.97
CA ASP A 252 23.37 -14.19 -8.69
C ASP A 252 23.17 -13.01 -9.66
N PRO A 253 23.31 -13.15 -10.99
CA PRO A 253 23.17 -12.01 -11.90
C PRO A 253 21.74 -11.47 -12.00
N ASP A 254 20.72 -12.34 -12.02
CA ASP A 254 19.35 -11.93 -12.31
C ASP A 254 18.67 -11.33 -11.07
N MET A 255 18.92 -11.89 -9.87
CA MET A 255 18.41 -11.30 -8.63
C MET A 255 19.11 -9.98 -8.31
N VAL A 256 20.42 -9.87 -8.52
CA VAL A 256 21.13 -8.59 -8.37
C VAL A 256 20.54 -7.56 -9.33
N THR A 257 20.32 -7.92 -10.59
CA THR A 257 19.69 -7.04 -11.58
C THR A 257 18.28 -6.62 -11.14
N LEU A 258 17.47 -7.54 -10.63
CA LEU A 258 16.13 -7.24 -10.11
C LEU A 258 16.19 -6.25 -8.94
N VAL A 259 17.04 -6.50 -7.95
CA VAL A 259 17.20 -5.62 -6.78
C VAL A 259 17.69 -4.23 -7.21
N LEU A 260 18.62 -4.15 -8.16
CA LEU A 260 19.06 -2.89 -8.74
C LEU A 260 17.94 -2.13 -9.47
N SER A 261 17.14 -2.82 -10.28
CA SER A 261 15.98 -2.23 -10.95
C SER A 261 14.96 -1.70 -9.94
N ILE A 262 14.72 -2.43 -8.84
CA ILE A 262 13.83 -1.97 -7.76
C ILE A 262 14.38 -0.71 -7.10
N GLY A 263 15.69 -0.64 -6.81
CA GLY A 263 16.30 0.55 -6.19
C GLY A 263 16.27 1.79 -7.08
N ARG A 264 16.32 1.61 -8.41
CA ARG A 264 16.13 2.71 -9.37
C ARG A 264 14.68 3.18 -9.47
N SER A 265 13.72 2.32 -9.14
CA SER A 265 12.31 2.71 -9.14
C SER A 265 11.98 3.60 -7.96
N LYS A 266 11.32 4.73 -8.24
CA LYS A 266 10.83 5.65 -7.20
C LYS A 266 9.36 5.39 -6.82
N SER A 267 8.69 4.45 -7.47
CA SER A 267 7.28 4.10 -7.24
C SER A 267 7.07 2.85 -6.41
N ILE A 268 8.00 1.89 -6.46
CA ILE A 268 7.84 0.59 -5.77
C ILE A 268 7.87 0.79 -4.25
N ARG A 269 6.76 0.43 -3.60
CA ARG A 269 6.57 0.48 -2.15
C ARG A 269 6.53 -0.91 -1.54
N HIS A 270 6.12 -1.93 -2.28
CA HIS A 270 5.96 -3.28 -1.76
C HIS A 270 6.67 -4.31 -2.63
N VAL A 271 7.54 -5.10 -2.02
CA VAL A 271 8.31 -6.15 -2.70
C VAL A 271 8.26 -7.45 -1.91
N SER A 272 7.95 -8.55 -2.60
CA SER A 272 8.09 -9.90 -2.06
C SER A 272 8.99 -10.74 -2.96
N LEU A 273 10.10 -11.23 -2.38
CA LEU A 273 11.12 -12.06 -3.04
C LEU A 273 11.27 -13.43 -2.36
N GLY A 274 10.36 -13.78 -1.46
CA GLY A 274 10.44 -15.00 -0.65
C GLY A 274 10.63 -16.29 -1.45
N LYS A 275 11.17 -17.34 -0.82
CA LYS A 275 11.41 -18.67 -1.41
C LYS A 275 12.36 -18.72 -2.63
N ASN A 276 12.99 -17.61 -3.01
CA ASN A 276 13.94 -17.60 -4.14
C ASN A 276 15.39 -17.87 -3.72
N PHE A 277 15.70 -17.75 -2.43
CA PHE A 277 17.08 -17.75 -1.90
C PHE A 277 17.63 -19.13 -1.52
N ASN A 278 16.94 -20.22 -1.90
CA ASN A 278 17.39 -21.58 -1.60
C ASN A 278 18.47 -22.06 -2.58
N ILE A 279 19.61 -21.36 -2.60
CA ILE A 279 20.74 -21.63 -3.47
C ILE A 279 21.91 -22.30 -2.73
N LYS A 280 22.75 -23.02 -3.48
CA LYS A 280 23.93 -23.70 -2.93
C LYS A 280 25.12 -22.76 -2.71
N SER A 281 25.21 -21.67 -3.49
CA SER A 281 26.27 -20.67 -3.38
C SER A 281 26.03 -19.78 -2.17
N LYS A 282 27.00 -19.73 -1.24
CA LYS A 282 26.89 -18.87 -0.05
C LYS A 282 27.31 -17.43 -0.34
N GLU A 283 28.30 -17.24 -1.21
CA GLU A 283 28.85 -15.92 -1.56
C GLU A 283 27.80 -15.10 -2.31
N GLY A 284 27.25 -15.65 -3.39
CA GLY A 284 26.21 -14.97 -4.17
C GLY A 284 24.93 -14.66 -3.37
N LEU A 285 24.56 -15.53 -2.42
CA LEU A 285 23.48 -15.25 -1.48
C LEU A 285 23.78 -14.01 -0.62
N LEU A 286 24.98 -13.93 -0.04
CA LEU A 286 25.38 -12.80 0.80
C LEU A 286 25.46 -11.51 -0.03
N ASP A 287 25.96 -11.58 -1.26
CA ASP A 287 26.05 -10.42 -2.16
C ASP A 287 24.66 -9.84 -2.46
N VAL A 288 23.68 -10.69 -2.77
CA VAL A 288 22.29 -10.27 -2.97
C VAL A 288 21.71 -9.65 -1.70
N LEU A 289 21.94 -10.27 -0.53
CA LEU A 289 21.46 -9.73 0.75
C LEU A 289 22.10 -8.38 1.08
N HIS A 290 23.39 -8.21 0.82
CA HIS A 290 24.09 -6.93 0.97
C HIS A 290 23.54 -5.89 0.01
N ARG A 291 23.15 -6.26 -1.21
CA ARG A 291 22.50 -5.34 -2.14
C ARG A 291 21.10 -4.93 -1.69
N ILE A 292 20.32 -5.84 -1.12
CA ILE A 292 19.03 -5.52 -0.49
C ILE A 292 19.25 -4.57 0.69
N VAL A 293 20.27 -4.81 1.53
CA VAL A 293 20.64 -3.91 2.64
C VAL A 293 20.99 -2.52 2.12
N GLN A 294 21.82 -2.41 1.08
CA GLN A 294 22.17 -1.13 0.48
C GLN A 294 20.91 -0.39 0.01
N LEU A 295 20.01 -1.08 -0.69
CA LEU A 295 18.75 -0.51 -1.16
C LEU A 295 17.88 0.05 -0.03
N ILE A 296 17.73 -0.67 1.10
CA ILE A 296 16.91 -0.22 2.22
C ILE A 296 17.58 0.86 3.07
N GLN A 297 18.89 1.08 2.93
CA GLN A 297 19.61 2.13 3.65
C GLN A 297 19.75 3.43 2.86
N GLU A 298 19.34 3.45 1.58
CA GLU A 298 19.31 4.69 0.80
C GLU A 298 18.29 5.68 1.41
N ASP A 299 18.69 6.94 1.59
CA ASP A 299 17.88 7.99 2.23
C ASP A 299 16.53 8.22 1.52
N ASP A 300 16.51 8.06 0.20
CA ASP A 300 15.34 8.25 -0.67
C ASP A 300 14.71 6.92 -1.12
N CYS A 301 14.83 5.86 -0.32
CA CYS A 301 14.22 4.56 -0.63
C CYS A 301 12.69 4.62 -0.43
N PRO A 302 11.86 4.47 -1.48
CA PRO A 302 10.40 4.51 -1.36
C PRO A 302 9.81 3.23 -0.77
N LEU A 303 10.62 2.20 -0.56
CA LEU A 303 10.17 0.87 -0.15
C LEU A 303 9.58 0.91 1.27
N GLN A 304 8.31 0.52 1.39
CA GLN A 304 7.57 0.46 2.65
C GLN A 304 7.39 -0.98 3.13
N SER A 305 7.40 -1.95 2.23
CA SER A 305 7.21 -3.37 2.54
C SER A 305 8.25 -4.24 1.87
N LEU A 306 8.93 -5.06 2.67
CA LEU A 306 9.83 -6.09 2.18
C LEU A 306 9.44 -7.46 2.75
N SER A 307 9.30 -8.46 1.88
CA SER A 307 9.12 -9.85 2.27
C SER A 307 10.23 -10.73 1.67
N VAL A 308 10.93 -11.44 2.55
CA VAL A 308 11.90 -12.49 2.22
C VAL A 308 11.46 -13.82 2.85
N ALA A 309 10.14 -14.03 2.94
CA ALA A 309 9.55 -15.18 3.60
C ALA A 309 9.99 -16.53 3.01
N GLU A 310 10.08 -17.55 3.87
CA GLU A 310 10.36 -18.94 3.52
C GLU A 310 11.63 -19.14 2.66
N SER A 311 12.63 -18.28 2.88
CA SER A 311 13.86 -18.23 2.08
C SER A 311 14.99 -19.07 2.67
N ARG A 312 14.81 -19.65 3.87
CA ARG A 312 15.79 -20.51 4.56
C ARG A 312 17.17 -19.85 4.72
N LEU A 313 17.20 -18.54 4.92
CA LEU A 313 18.43 -17.75 5.00
C LEU A 313 19.31 -18.11 6.21
N LYS A 314 18.74 -18.69 7.27
CA LYS A 314 19.42 -18.99 8.54
C LYS A 314 20.14 -17.75 9.08
N LEU A 315 21.45 -17.82 9.28
CA LEU A 315 22.29 -16.71 9.73
C LEU A 315 22.37 -15.56 8.71
N GLY A 316 22.06 -15.79 7.43
CA GLY A 316 22.01 -14.71 6.43
C GLY A 316 20.96 -13.65 6.77
N THR A 317 19.90 -14.02 7.49
CA THR A 317 18.87 -13.08 8.00
C THR A 317 19.49 -11.97 8.85
N ASN A 318 20.59 -12.25 9.55
CA ASN A 318 21.29 -11.29 10.41
C ASN A 318 21.79 -10.07 9.63
N VAL A 319 22.19 -10.27 8.37
CA VAL A 319 22.63 -9.19 7.48
C VAL A 319 21.48 -8.20 7.26
N LEU A 320 20.28 -8.70 6.95
CA LEU A 320 19.09 -7.87 6.82
C LEU A 320 18.72 -7.18 8.14
N LEU A 321 18.71 -7.92 9.25
CA LEU A 321 18.33 -7.41 10.57
C LEU A 321 19.26 -6.29 11.06
N SER A 322 20.56 -6.36 10.75
CA SER A 322 21.53 -5.33 11.16
C SER A 322 21.23 -3.94 10.58
N ALA A 323 20.63 -3.88 9.40
CA ALA A 323 20.27 -2.64 8.72
C ALA A 323 18.89 -2.10 9.15
N LEU A 324 18.02 -2.94 9.72
CA LEU A 324 16.68 -2.52 10.13
C LEU A 324 16.70 -1.48 11.24
N GLY A 325 17.73 -1.46 12.09
CA GLY A 325 17.82 -0.48 13.19
C GLY A 325 17.85 0.97 12.69
N SER A 326 18.64 1.25 11.67
CA SER A 326 18.80 2.58 11.04
C SER A 326 17.83 2.83 9.89
N ASN A 327 17.09 1.83 9.43
CA ASN A 327 16.14 2.00 8.34
C ASN A 327 14.99 2.96 8.70
N THR A 328 14.71 3.91 7.81
CA THR A 328 13.70 4.96 8.00
C THR A 328 12.48 4.83 7.08
N SER A 329 12.52 3.90 6.12
CA SER A 329 11.50 3.75 5.07
C SER A 329 10.50 2.61 5.30
N LEU A 330 10.95 1.46 5.82
CA LEU A 330 10.10 0.27 5.94
C LEU A 330 9.08 0.42 7.06
N VAL A 331 7.84 0.08 6.71
CA VAL A 331 6.68 0.03 7.58
C VAL A 331 6.32 -1.42 7.89
N THR A 332 6.47 -2.32 6.92
CA THR A 332 6.12 -3.72 7.04
C THR A 332 7.28 -4.63 6.63
N LEU A 333 7.57 -5.64 7.43
CA LEU A 333 8.63 -6.60 7.16
C LEU A 333 8.12 -8.02 7.39
N ASP A 334 8.40 -8.90 6.44
CA ASP A 334 8.14 -10.33 6.56
C ASP A 334 9.43 -11.14 6.37
N ILE A 335 9.87 -11.73 7.46
CA ILE A 335 11.06 -12.59 7.58
C ILE A 335 10.68 -14.00 8.03
N SER A 336 9.41 -14.39 7.89
CA SER A 336 8.95 -15.72 8.28
C SER A 336 9.68 -16.84 7.53
N GLY A 337 9.76 -18.05 8.09
CA GLY A 337 10.29 -19.23 7.39
C GLY A 337 11.79 -19.21 7.08
N ASN A 338 12.60 -18.43 7.82
CA ASN A 338 14.03 -18.28 7.56
C ASN A 338 14.94 -19.11 8.47
N ALA A 339 14.40 -19.79 9.49
CA ALA A 339 15.15 -20.61 10.42
C ALA A 339 16.37 -19.89 11.04
N MET A 340 16.20 -18.62 11.41
CA MET A 340 17.28 -17.78 11.97
C MET A 340 17.67 -18.14 13.42
N GLY A 341 16.80 -18.85 14.15
CA GLY A 341 17.00 -19.25 15.54
C GLY A 341 17.06 -18.08 16.53
N ASP A 342 17.45 -18.37 17.77
CA ASP A 342 17.50 -17.38 18.87
C ASP A 342 18.50 -16.25 18.60
N THR A 343 19.60 -16.53 17.90
CA THR A 343 20.57 -15.50 17.49
C THR A 343 19.91 -14.46 16.57
N GLY A 344 19.10 -14.91 15.62
CA GLY A 344 18.33 -14.01 14.75
C GLY A 344 17.26 -13.24 15.54
N ALA A 345 16.56 -13.90 16.45
CA ALA A 345 15.58 -13.25 17.34
C ALA A 345 16.21 -12.14 18.19
N LYS A 346 17.41 -12.38 18.74
CA LYS A 346 18.18 -11.36 19.47
C LYS A 346 18.59 -10.18 18.60
N MET A 347 18.95 -10.41 17.34
CA MET A 347 19.26 -9.33 16.40
C MET A 347 18.01 -8.54 16.01
N LEU A 348 16.88 -9.21 15.79
CA LEU A 348 15.59 -8.56 15.57
C LEU A 348 15.21 -7.70 16.79
N ALA A 349 15.38 -8.22 18.00
CA ALA A 349 15.14 -7.49 19.24
C ALA A 349 15.95 -6.19 19.31
N LYS A 350 17.26 -6.25 19.04
CA LYS A 350 18.12 -5.05 18.97
C LYS A 350 17.67 -4.06 17.90
N ALA A 351 17.30 -4.55 16.71
CA ALA A 351 16.82 -3.70 15.64
C ALA A 351 15.51 -2.99 16.01
N LEU A 352 14.57 -3.71 16.63
CA LEU A 352 13.29 -3.16 17.08
C LEU A 352 13.44 -2.12 18.20
N GLN A 353 14.45 -2.23 19.07
CA GLN A 353 14.70 -1.20 20.08
C GLN A 353 15.10 0.15 19.48
N ILE A 354 15.75 0.14 18.32
CA ILE A 354 16.25 1.35 17.66
C ILE A 354 15.24 1.86 16.63
N ASN A 355 14.58 0.95 15.91
CA ASN A 355 13.70 1.32 14.80
C ASN A 355 12.41 2.01 15.28
N THR A 356 12.12 3.17 14.70
CA THR A 356 10.95 3.99 15.04
C THR A 356 9.85 4.00 13.95
N LYS A 357 10.07 3.32 12.81
CA LYS A 357 9.21 3.41 11.61
C LYS A 357 8.42 2.14 11.32
N LEU A 358 8.93 0.97 11.66
CA LEU A 358 8.24 -0.30 11.50
C LEU A 358 6.91 -0.29 12.28
N ARG A 359 5.89 -0.87 11.65
CA ARG A 359 4.53 -1.02 12.19
C ARG A 359 4.11 -2.48 12.21
N THR A 360 4.54 -3.26 11.22
CA THR A 360 4.20 -4.68 11.12
C THR A 360 5.44 -5.53 10.93
N VAL A 361 5.62 -6.57 11.74
CA VAL A 361 6.66 -7.58 11.56
C VAL A 361 6.05 -8.97 11.59
N VAL A 362 6.29 -9.77 10.53
CA VAL A 362 5.91 -11.18 10.45
C VAL A 362 7.19 -12.02 10.52
N TRP A 363 7.24 -12.96 11.47
CA TRP A 363 8.46 -13.69 11.79
C TRP A 363 8.24 -15.14 12.25
N ASP A 364 7.09 -15.74 11.90
CA ASP A 364 6.83 -17.17 12.22
C ASP A 364 7.78 -18.13 11.50
N ARG A 365 7.88 -19.38 11.95
CA ARG A 365 8.72 -20.44 11.36
C ARG A 365 10.20 -20.08 11.28
N ASN A 366 10.73 -19.47 12.33
CA ASN A 366 12.13 -19.10 12.44
C ASN A 366 12.94 -20.00 13.39
N ASN A 367 12.33 -21.08 13.90
CA ASN A 367 12.93 -22.00 14.86
C ASN A 367 13.39 -21.26 16.13
N THR A 368 12.65 -20.22 16.53
CA THR A 368 12.93 -19.47 17.75
C THR A 368 12.41 -20.25 18.95
N THR A 369 13.22 -20.35 20.01
CA THR A 369 12.84 -20.98 21.27
C THR A 369 12.21 -19.96 22.23
N ALA A 370 11.78 -20.41 23.41
CA ALA A 370 11.29 -19.51 24.45
C ALA A 370 12.29 -18.40 24.82
N HIS A 371 13.59 -18.66 24.72
CA HIS A 371 14.62 -17.66 24.99
C HIS A 371 14.60 -16.52 23.97
N GLY A 372 14.58 -16.85 22.67
CA GLY A 372 14.53 -15.82 21.62
C GLY A 372 13.18 -15.06 21.61
N LEU A 373 12.07 -15.72 21.94
CA LEU A 373 10.76 -15.06 22.12
C LEU A 373 10.84 -14.02 23.25
N LEU A 374 11.47 -14.36 24.37
CA LEU A 374 11.62 -13.46 25.52
C LEU A 374 12.51 -12.24 25.20
N GLU A 375 13.61 -12.42 24.46
CA GLU A 375 14.47 -11.31 24.03
C GLU A 375 13.69 -10.29 23.17
N VAL A 376 12.86 -10.78 22.25
CA VAL A 376 12.00 -9.91 21.43
C VAL A 376 10.92 -9.23 22.29
N ALA A 377 10.34 -9.95 23.25
CA ALA A 377 9.38 -9.38 24.20
C ALA A 377 9.98 -8.22 25.02
N GLN A 378 11.18 -8.43 25.58
CA GLN A 378 11.92 -7.41 26.33
C GLN A 378 12.29 -6.20 25.46
N ALA A 379 12.62 -6.42 24.19
CA ALA A 379 12.85 -5.31 23.25
C ALA A 379 11.59 -4.48 22.99
N LEU A 380 10.42 -5.13 22.90
CA LEU A 380 9.15 -4.45 22.67
C LEU A 380 8.65 -3.64 23.86
N GLU A 381 9.13 -3.91 25.08
CA GLU A 381 8.88 -3.03 26.23
C GLU A 381 9.39 -1.60 25.98
N ARG A 382 10.47 -1.45 25.20
CA ARG A 382 11.06 -0.15 24.83
C ARG A 382 10.64 0.35 23.46
N ASN A 383 9.91 -0.45 22.68
CA ASN A 383 9.42 -0.06 21.37
C ASN A 383 7.94 0.37 21.43
N TYR A 384 7.68 1.61 21.00
CA TYR A 384 6.35 2.22 21.05
C TYR A 384 5.69 2.35 19.67
N THR A 385 6.34 1.81 18.63
CA THR A 385 6.04 2.12 17.24
C THR A 385 5.42 0.93 16.51
N LEU A 386 5.82 -0.29 16.87
CA LEU A 386 5.32 -1.52 16.29
C LEU A 386 3.88 -1.79 16.76
N LYS A 387 2.95 -1.86 15.80
CA LYS A 387 1.52 -2.02 16.08
C LYS A 387 1.05 -3.46 15.91
N SER A 388 1.61 -4.18 14.95
CA SER A 388 1.19 -5.53 14.62
C SER A 388 2.40 -6.45 14.55
N MET A 389 2.38 -7.53 15.32
CA MET A 389 3.37 -8.59 15.21
C MET A 389 2.62 -9.90 15.45
N PRO A 390 2.12 -10.55 14.38
CA PRO A 390 1.40 -11.82 14.51
C PRO A 390 2.23 -12.80 15.32
N LEU A 391 1.58 -13.48 16.27
CA LEU A 391 2.25 -14.47 17.10
C LEU A 391 2.83 -15.57 16.20
N PRO A 392 4.12 -15.93 16.39
CA PRO A 392 4.74 -16.97 15.58
C PRO A 392 4.24 -18.34 16.06
N MET A 393 3.05 -18.74 15.61
CA MET A 393 2.34 -19.92 16.09
C MET A 393 3.16 -21.20 15.95
N SER A 394 3.94 -21.33 14.88
CA SER A 394 4.78 -22.52 14.65
C SER A 394 5.90 -22.60 15.68
N ASP A 395 6.57 -21.48 15.92
CA ASP A 395 7.69 -21.41 16.87
C ASP A 395 7.20 -21.46 18.33
N VAL A 396 6.08 -20.79 18.65
CA VAL A 396 5.42 -20.87 19.96
C VAL A 396 4.99 -22.30 20.26
N ALA A 397 4.34 -22.99 19.32
CA ALA A 397 3.95 -24.39 19.53
C ALA A 397 5.16 -25.32 19.72
N GLN A 398 6.30 -25.03 19.09
CA GLN A 398 7.54 -25.76 19.31
C GLN A 398 8.15 -25.45 20.68
N ALA A 399 8.28 -24.17 21.03
CA ALA A 399 8.84 -23.70 22.29
C ALA A 399 8.00 -24.13 23.52
N TYR A 400 6.67 -24.17 23.37
CA TYR A 400 5.76 -24.60 24.42
C TYR A 400 5.98 -26.06 24.81
N ARG A 401 6.37 -26.93 23.86
CA ARG A 401 6.71 -28.34 24.15
C ARG A 401 7.99 -28.48 24.97
N SER A 402 8.96 -27.58 24.82
CA SER A 402 10.23 -27.64 25.55
C SER A 402 10.19 -26.88 26.88
N SER A 403 9.50 -25.74 26.93
CA SER A 403 9.45 -24.85 28.08
C SER A 403 8.15 -24.03 28.09
N PRO A 404 7.04 -24.59 28.61
CA PRO A 404 5.72 -23.96 28.53
C PRO A 404 5.66 -22.64 29.30
N GLU A 405 6.12 -22.62 30.56
CA GLU A 405 6.05 -21.43 31.43
C GLU A 405 6.74 -20.20 30.83
N ARG A 406 7.98 -20.36 30.35
CA ARG A 406 8.74 -19.26 29.71
C ARG A 406 8.13 -18.81 28.39
N THR A 407 7.54 -19.74 27.64
CA THR A 407 6.90 -19.42 26.36
C THR A 407 5.63 -18.61 26.60
N GLU A 408 4.82 -19.00 27.58
CA GLU A 408 3.61 -18.29 27.98
C GLU A 408 3.93 -16.88 28.50
N GLU A 409 4.95 -16.73 29.35
CA GLU A 409 5.42 -15.43 29.81
C GLU A 409 5.82 -14.53 28.62
N ALA A 410 6.61 -15.05 27.69
CA ALA A 410 7.06 -14.30 26.51
C ALA A 410 5.87 -13.89 25.62
N VAL A 411 4.94 -14.80 25.35
CA VAL A 411 3.74 -14.51 24.54
C VAL A 411 2.87 -13.45 25.20
N HIS A 412 2.62 -13.58 26.51
CA HIS A 412 1.85 -12.59 27.26
C HIS A 412 2.50 -11.20 27.21
N LYS A 413 3.82 -11.11 27.42
CA LYS A 413 4.57 -9.86 27.29
C LYS A 413 4.47 -9.27 25.88
N LEU A 414 4.68 -10.07 24.84
CA LEU A 414 4.55 -9.63 23.44
C LEU A 414 3.16 -9.04 23.18
N GLN A 415 2.10 -9.75 23.55
CA GLN A 415 0.72 -9.31 23.36
C GLN A 415 0.42 -8.04 24.15
N SER A 416 0.87 -7.94 25.40
CA SER A 416 0.69 -6.75 26.23
C SER A 416 1.35 -5.51 25.61
N CYS A 417 2.63 -5.61 25.19
CA CYS A 417 3.33 -4.51 24.54
C CYS A 417 2.67 -4.08 23.21
N LEU A 418 2.20 -5.03 22.41
CA LEU A 418 1.52 -4.72 21.15
C LEU A 418 0.14 -4.10 21.38
N THR A 419 -0.62 -4.59 22.36
CA THR A 419 -1.91 -4.02 22.75
C THR A 419 -1.73 -2.59 23.24
N ARG A 420 -0.71 -2.32 24.07
CA ARG A 420 -0.29 -0.97 24.47
C ARG A 420 -0.03 -0.06 23.25
N ASN A 421 0.69 -0.57 22.24
CA ASN A 421 0.97 0.20 21.02
C ASN A 421 -0.26 0.39 20.11
N GLN A 422 -1.21 -0.54 20.10
CA GLN A 422 -2.45 -0.45 19.32
C GLN A 422 -3.48 0.50 19.95
N LEU A 423 -3.59 0.49 21.28
CA LEU A 423 -4.44 1.40 22.04
C LEU A 423 -4.01 2.87 21.86
N ARG A 424 -2.72 3.12 21.57
CA ARG A 424 -2.20 4.41 21.09
C ARG A 424 -2.64 4.77 19.67
N ARG A 425 -3.84 4.37 19.22
CA ARG A 425 -4.39 4.64 17.88
C ARG A 425 -4.39 6.15 17.61
N THR A 426 -3.42 6.57 16.79
CA THR A 426 -3.46 7.72 15.88
C THR A 426 -4.53 8.75 16.22
N LEU A 427 -4.19 9.73 17.05
CA LEU A 427 -4.67 11.05 16.70
C LEU A 427 -4.09 11.36 15.30
N PRO A 428 -4.92 11.71 14.30
CA PRO A 428 -4.38 12.37 13.12
C PRO A 428 -3.61 13.57 13.65
N THR A 429 -2.39 13.77 13.17
CA THR A 429 -1.63 15.02 13.28
C THR A 429 -2.12 15.90 14.43
N GLN A 430 -1.61 15.66 15.64
CA GLN A 430 -2.00 16.38 16.86
C GLN A 430 -1.77 17.90 16.77
N THR A 431 -1.28 18.42 15.65
CA THR A 431 -1.39 19.83 15.28
C THR A 431 -2.85 20.31 15.17
N PHE A 432 -3.85 19.42 14.99
CA PHE A 432 -5.27 19.83 14.93
C PHE A 432 -6.07 19.73 16.23
N ARG A 433 -5.60 19.04 17.29
CA ARG A 433 -6.28 19.11 18.61
C ARG A 433 -5.83 20.29 19.46
N LEU A 434 -4.67 20.86 19.17
CA LEU A 434 -4.11 21.97 19.95
C LEU A 434 -4.77 23.33 19.66
N GLN A 435 -5.55 23.47 18.57
CA GLN A 435 -6.25 24.71 18.26
C GLN A 435 -7.59 24.91 19.01
N GLN A 436 -8.12 23.90 19.72
CA GLN A 436 -9.46 24.04 20.34
C GLN A 436 -9.64 23.48 21.77
N GLY A 437 -8.60 23.07 22.50
CA GLY A 437 -8.75 22.80 23.94
C GLY A 437 -9.61 21.57 24.30
N ILE A 438 -9.74 20.58 23.41
CA ILE A 438 -10.58 19.37 23.60
C ILE A 438 -9.70 18.13 23.85
N LEU A 439 -8.77 18.20 24.80
CA LEU A 439 -7.92 17.05 25.17
C LEU A 439 -8.49 16.20 26.31
N THR A 440 -9.48 16.71 27.05
CA THR A 440 -9.97 16.04 28.27
C THR A 440 -11.02 14.97 27.96
N THR A 441 -11.92 15.17 26.99
CA THR A 441 -13.20 14.44 26.96
C THR A 441 -13.10 12.92 26.78
N SER A 442 -12.21 12.38 25.92
CA SER A 442 -12.17 10.92 25.67
C SER A 442 -11.44 10.11 26.76
N SER A 443 -10.34 10.65 27.30
CA SER A 443 -9.60 10.00 28.40
C SER A 443 -10.34 10.17 29.72
N GLU A 444 -10.97 11.33 29.92
CA GLU A 444 -11.88 11.60 31.04
C GLU A 444 -13.10 10.67 31.02
N GLN A 445 -13.72 10.42 29.86
CA GLN A 445 -14.81 9.45 29.72
C GLN A 445 -14.39 8.03 30.14
N MET A 446 -13.22 7.56 29.68
CA MET A 446 -12.72 6.23 30.02
C MET A 446 -12.40 6.10 31.52
N VAL A 447 -11.73 7.08 32.10
CA VAL A 447 -11.44 7.11 33.55
C VAL A 447 -12.74 7.16 34.36
N ASN A 448 -13.71 7.98 33.94
CA ASN A 448 -15.02 8.09 34.60
C ASN A 448 -15.83 6.79 34.53
N GLU A 449 -15.85 6.11 33.37
CA GLU A 449 -16.55 4.82 33.23
C GLU A 449 -15.99 3.74 34.17
N ILE A 450 -14.65 3.63 34.26
CA ILE A 450 -14.01 2.65 35.14
C ILE A 450 -14.19 3.06 36.60
N CYS A 451 -14.07 4.35 36.95
CA CYS A 451 -14.38 4.86 38.29
C CYS A 451 -15.81 4.49 38.73
N LEU A 452 -16.81 4.71 37.86
CA LEU A 452 -18.21 4.35 38.13
C LEU A 452 -18.39 2.85 38.33
N SER A 453 -17.69 2.04 37.54
CA SER A 453 -17.67 0.59 37.68
C SER A 453 -17.07 0.16 39.02
N VAL A 454 -15.88 0.64 39.38
CA VAL A 454 -15.21 0.32 40.65
C VAL A 454 -16.05 0.79 41.83
N GLN A 455 -16.61 2.00 41.78
CA GLN A 455 -17.49 2.54 42.82
C GLN A 455 -18.72 1.65 43.05
N LYS A 456 -19.36 1.17 41.98
CA LYS A 456 -20.50 0.25 42.10
C LYS A 456 -20.13 -1.06 42.83
N HIS A 457 -18.93 -1.59 42.61
CA HIS A 457 -18.47 -2.80 43.32
C HIS A 457 -18.14 -2.51 44.78
N VAL A 458 -17.56 -1.34 45.09
CA VAL A 458 -17.34 -0.86 46.46
C VAL A 458 -18.67 -0.70 47.22
N ASP A 459 -19.68 -0.10 46.60
CA ASP A 459 -21.01 0.12 47.20
C ASP A 459 -21.73 -1.21 47.50
N ILE A 460 -21.59 -2.21 46.62
CA ILE A 460 -22.15 -3.55 46.84
C ILE A 460 -21.45 -4.23 48.01
N LEU A 461 -20.11 -4.25 48.02
CA LEU A 461 -19.32 -4.96 49.04
C LEU A 461 -19.41 -4.31 50.43
N SER A 462 -19.51 -2.98 50.48
CA SER A 462 -19.72 -2.22 51.72
C SER A 462 -21.12 -2.44 52.33
N ALA A 463 -22.13 -2.77 51.52
CA ALA A 463 -23.47 -3.11 51.97
C ALA A 463 -23.61 -4.58 52.42
N SER A 464 -22.77 -5.49 51.92
CA SER A 464 -22.95 -6.95 52.09
C SER A 464 -21.97 -7.65 53.04
N CYS A 465 -20.83 -7.03 53.42
CA CYS A 465 -19.76 -7.72 54.16
C CYS A 465 -19.19 -6.90 55.33
N SER A 466 -19.05 -7.52 56.52
CA SER A 466 -18.34 -6.98 57.69
C SER A 466 -17.00 -7.70 57.95
N ALA A 467 -16.32 -8.15 56.90
CA ALA A 467 -15.09 -8.93 56.99
C ALA A 467 -13.85 -8.03 56.83
N ARG A 468 -12.92 -8.10 57.80
CA ARG A 468 -11.67 -7.32 57.83
C ARG A 468 -10.75 -7.52 56.61
N GLU A 469 -10.92 -8.61 55.87
CA GLU A 469 -10.11 -8.91 54.67
C GLU A 469 -10.52 -8.08 53.44
N VAL A 470 -11.80 -7.69 53.33
CA VAL A 470 -12.32 -6.91 52.19
C VAL A 470 -12.16 -5.39 52.42
N GLU A 471 -12.06 -4.97 53.69
CA GLU A 471 -11.93 -3.56 54.08
C GLU A 471 -10.64 -2.90 53.53
N ALA A 472 -9.54 -3.65 53.46
CA ALA A 472 -8.28 -3.17 52.86
C ALA A 472 -8.38 -2.96 51.34
N ASP A 473 -9.06 -3.86 50.63
CA ASP A 473 -9.25 -3.76 49.18
C ASP A 473 -10.25 -2.65 48.81
N ILE A 474 -11.27 -2.43 49.63
CA ILE A 474 -12.19 -1.28 49.51
C ILE A 474 -11.42 0.04 49.68
N LEU A 475 -10.58 0.16 50.72
CA LEU A 475 -9.75 1.35 50.94
C LEU A 475 -8.80 1.62 49.76
N CYS A 476 -8.17 0.58 49.20
CA CYS A 476 -7.33 0.72 48.01
C CYS A 476 -8.13 1.16 46.77
N ALA A 477 -9.36 0.68 46.60
CA ALA A 477 -10.22 1.07 45.49
C ALA A 477 -10.72 2.51 45.61
N GLU A 478 -11.10 2.95 46.82
CA GLU A 478 -11.45 4.36 47.10
C GLU A 478 -10.26 5.30 46.86
N GLU A 479 -9.04 4.87 47.20
CA GLU A 479 -7.82 5.60 46.89
C GLU A 479 -7.55 5.70 45.38
N ALA A 480 -7.73 4.60 44.63
CA ALA A 480 -7.60 4.59 43.18
C ALA A 480 -8.62 5.55 42.51
N ILE A 481 -9.87 5.54 42.96
CA ILE A 481 -10.92 6.47 42.48
C ILE A 481 -10.56 7.92 42.80
N ARG A 482 -10.02 8.20 44.00
CA ARG A 482 -9.59 9.54 44.40
C ARG A 482 -8.45 10.06 43.51
N ASN A 483 -7.45 9.22 43.26
CA ASN A 483 -6.32 9.55 42.40
C ASN A 483 -6.78 9.76 40.95
N ALA A 484 -7.76 8.98 40.49
CA ALA A 484 -8.37 9.16 39.18
C ALA A 484 -9.07 10.51 39.03
N ASN A 485 -9.89 10.91 40.02
CA ASN A 485 -10.56 12.21 40.01
C ASN A 485 -9.57 13.38 40.08
N LEU A 486 -8.49 13.24 40.87
CA LEU A 486 -7.40 14.21 40.91
C LEU A 486 -6.69 14.32 39.56
N SER A 487 -6.45 13.20 38.87
CA SER A 487 -5.81 13.21 37.56
C SER A 487 -6.62 14.00 36.52
N ILE A 488 -7.95 13.84 36.51
CA ILE A 488 -8.85 14.59 35.62
C ILE A 488 -8.74 16.10 35.87
N SER A 489 -8.60 16.52 37.13
CA SER A 489 -8.47 17.94 37.50
C SER A 489 -7.10 18.57 37.16
N ILE A 490 -6.04 17.77 37.11
CA ILE A 490 -4.66 18.25 36.87
C ILE A 490 -4.34 18.38 35.37
N LEU A 491 -4.97 17.56 34.52
CA LEU A 491 -4.72 17.56 33.08
C LEU A 491 -4.94 18.94 32.40
N PRO A 492 -6.00 19.72 32.71
CA PRO A 492 -6.16 21.08 32.19
C PRO A 492 -5.03 22.03 32.62
N LEU A 493 -4.55 21.91 33.85
CA LEU A 493 -3.49 22.76 34.40
C LEU A 493 -2.12 22.45 33.75
N LEU A 494 -1.81 21.17 33.55
CA LEU A 494 -0.61 20.75 32.82
C LEU A 494 -0.62 21.28 31.38
N TYR A 495 -1.79 21.28 30.75
CA TYR A 495 -1.97 21.81 29.41
C TYR A 495 -1.77 23.34 29.36
N GLU A 496 -2.32 24.08 30.32
CA GLU A 496 -2.13 25.52 30.43
C GLU A 496 -0.63 25.88 30.57
N VAL A 497 0.10 25.14 31.42
CA VAL A 497 1.56 25.27 31.56
C VAL A 497 2.27 24.96 30.23
N GLY A 498 1.88 23.88 29.56
CA GLY A 498 2.40 23.51 28.24
C GLY A 498 2.11 24.53 27.14
N ASN A 499 1.09 25.37 27.28
CA ASN A 499 0.70 26.36 26.27
C ASN A 499 1.20 27.79 26.56
N THR A 500 1.89 28.00 27.69
CA THR A 500 2.48 29.31 28.02
C THR A 500 3.53 29.73 26.97
N PRO A 501 3.47 30.95 26.41
CA PRO A 501 4.41 31.38 25.38
C PRO A 501 5.86 31.39 25.92
N TYR A 502 6.80 30.95 25.08
CA TYR A 502 8.22 30.87 25.43
C TYR A 502 8.79 32.28 25.69
N GLN A 503 9.05 32.63 26.96
CA GLN A 503 9.62 33.94 27.35
C GLN A 503 11.11 33.82 27.69
N ASN A 504 11.95 33.45 26.72
CA ASN A 504 13.40 33.38 26.96
C ASN A 504 14.18 34.19 25.93
N GLY A 505 14.22 35.51 26.14
CA GLY A 505 14.89 36.47 25.24
C GLY A 505 16.38 36.22 25.01
N LYS A 506 17.03 35.38 25.83
CA LYS A 506 18.44 34.98 25.64
C LYS A 506 18.65 34.10 24.42
N LEU A 507 17.72 33.18 24.11
CA LEU A 507 17.85 32.30 22.94
C LEU A 507 17.57 33.08 21.65
N GLN A 508 16.53 33.93 21.68
CA GLN A 508 16.18 34.81 20.58
C GLN A 508 17.35 35.72 20.20
N HIS A 509 17.91 36.45 21.17
CA HIS A 509 19.05 37.33 20.94
C HIS A 509 20.27 36.57 20.39
N LYS A 510 20.49 35.32 20.81
CA LYS A 510 21.64 34.54 20.33
C LYS A 510 21.48 34.04 18.90
N LEU A 511 20.25 33.72 18.48
CA LEU A 511 19.93 33.37 17.10
C LEU A 511 19.99 34.60 16.17
N GLU A 512 19.55 35.76 16.66
CA GLU A 512 19.67 37.05 15.95
C GLU A 512 21.15 37.41 15.72
N CYS A 513 22.03 37.24 16.73
CA CYS A 513 23.47 37.48 16.55
C CYS A 513 24.13 36.53 15.52
N LEU A 514 23.75 35.24 15.51
CA LEU A 514 24.27 34.28 14.54
C LEU A 514 23.83 34.58 13.11
N THR A 515 22.59 35.07 12.96
CA THR A 515 22.02 35.53 11.68
C THR A 515 22.84 36.68 11.12
N GLU A 516 23.18 37.65 11.96
CA GLU A 516 24.00 38.80 11.58
C GLU A 516 25.42 38.37 11.18
N GLU A 517 26.05 37.48 11.93
CA GLU A 517 27.39 36.95 11.63
C GLU A 517 27.46 36.17 10.31
N ALA A 518 26.43 35.37 10.01
CA ALA A 518 26.31 34.64 8.76
C ALA A 518 26.16 35.60 7.56
N SER A 519 25.31 36.63 7.69
CA SER A 519 25.12 37.64 6.65
C SER A 519 26.42 38.41 6.35
N GLN A 520 27.17 38.79 7.39
CA GLN A 520 28.47 39.47 7.23
C GLN A 520 29.51 38.58 6.55
N THR A 521 29.48 37.27 6.79
CA THR A 521 30.45 36.33 6.20
C THR A 521 30.16 36.08 4.72
N CYS A 522 28.89 35.90 4.36
CA CYS A 522 28.48 35.80 2.95
C CYS A 522 28.86 37.07 2.15
N GLY A 523 28.65 38.26 2.73
CA GLY A 523 29.05 39.52 2.09
C GLY A 523 30.55 39.58 1.79
N ARG A 524 31.39 39.11 2.72
CA ARG A 524 32.86 39.06 2.52
C ARG A 524 33.28 38.10 1.41
N GLU A 525 32.67 36.92 1.33
CA GLU A 525 32.97 35.93 0.27
C GLU A 525 32.56 36.43 -1.12
N ILE A 526 31.38 37.05 -1.24
CA ILE A 526 30.93 37.64 -2.51
C ILE A 526 31.92 38.71 -2.97
N GLN A 527 32.36 39.59 -2.05
CA GLN A 527 33.34 40.62 -2.37
C GLN A 527 34.69 40.02 -2.80
N ALA A 528 35.13 38.93 -2.17
CA ALA A 528 36.36 38.23 -2.56
C ALA A 528 36.26 37.62 -3.98
N ILE A 529 35.12 37.01 -4.31
CA ILE A 529 34.85 36.47 -5.66
C ILE A 529 34.85 37.60 -6.70
N MET A 530 34.16 38.71 -6.43
CA MET A 530 34.17 39.88 -7.32
C MET A 530 35.60 40.33 -7.64
N GLN A 531 36.42 40.44 -6.60
CA GLN A 531 37.80 40.88 -6.75
C GLN A 531 38.62 39.86 -7.58
N ALA A 532 38.48 38.57 -7.32
CA ALA A 532 39.17 37.52 -8.07
C ALA A 532 38.77 37.48 -9.56
N VAL A 533 37.48 37.68 -9.85
CA VAL A 533 36.97 37.74 -11.24
C VAL A 533 37.51 38.98 -11.96
N LEU A 534 37.56 40.14 -11.28
CA LEU A 534 38.15 41.36 -11.84
C LEU A 534 39.64 41.19 -12.11
N ASP A 535 40.38 40.57 -11.19
CA ASP A 535 41.82 40.32 -11.35
C ASP A 535 42.10 39.32 -12.48
N THR A 536 41.24 38.31 -12.64
CA THR A 536 41.31 37.34 -13.75
C THR A 536 40.98 38.00 -15.09
N ALA A 537 39.97 38.86 -15.14
CA ALA A 537 39.65 39.63 -16.35
C ALA A 537 40.80 40.57 -16.74
N HIS A 538 41.46 41.18 -15.74
CA HIS A 538 42.62 42.03 -15.94
C HIS A 538 43.83 41.25 -16.49
N SER A 539 44.07 40.03 -16.01
CA SER A 539 45.23 39.22 -16.44
C SER A 539 45.05 38.65 -17.85
N LEU A 540 43.84 38.27 -18.24
CA LEU A 540 43.55 37.68 -19.55
C LEU A 540 43.46 38.72 -20.67
N CYS A 541 42.97 39.94 -20.39
CA CYS A 541 42.72 40.98 -21.41
C CYS A 541 43.05 42.41 -20.91
N PRO A 542 44.31 42.70 -20.55
CA PRO A 542 44.68 43.97 -19.88
C PRO A 542 44.39 45.20 -20.74
N ALA A 543 44.60 45.12 -22.06
CA ALA A 543 44.36 46.22 -22.99
C ALA A 543 42.87 46.61 -23.12
N VAL A 544 41.94 45.72 -22.76
CA VAL A 544 40.49 45.97 -22.79
C VAL A 544 40.01 46.51 -21.45
N VAL A 545 40.49 45.92 -20.35
CA VAL A 545 40.09 46.30 -18.97
C VAL A 545 40.70 47.65 -18.54
N GLN A 546 41.86 48.03 -19.09
CA GLN A 546 42.52 49.31 -18.82
C GLN A 546 41.96 50.49 -19.64
N LYS A 547 41.00 50.26 -20.56
CA LYS A 547 40.30 51.35 -21.25
C LYS A 547 39.48 52.16 -20.23
N SER A 548 39.49 53.49 -20.36
CA SER A 548 38.83 54.38 -19.41
C SER A 548 37.35 54.04 -19.25
N GLY A 549 36.91 53.76 -18.03
CA GLY A 549 35.53 53.47 -17.67
C GLY A 549 35.10 52.01 -17.78
N VAL A 550 35.89 51.11 -18.39
CA VAL A 550 35.49 49.69 -18.56
C VAL A 550 35.55 48.93 -17.23
N ARG A 551 36.57 49.19 -16.40
CA ARG A 551 36.68 48.61 -15.04
C ARG A 551 35.50 49.03 -14.17
N ASP A 552 35.14 50.31 -14.18
CA ASP A 552 34.04 50.84 -13.38
C ASP A 552 32.68 50.32 -13.88
N GLN A 553 32.51 50.15 -15.19
CA GLN A 553 31.34 49.50 -15.78
C GLN A 553 31.21 48.03 -15.37
N LEU A 554 32.33 47.28 -15.31
CA LEU A 554 32.33 45.90 -14.85
C LEU A 554 31.99 45.80 -13.36
N VAL A 555 32.57 46.66 -12.52
CA VAL A 555 32.24 46.74 -11.09
C VAL A 555 30.77 47.10 -10.89
N ASN A 556 30.24 48.08 -11.62
CA ASN A 556 28.84 48.48 -11.54
C ASN A 556 27.89 47.38 -12.05
N ALA A 557 28.22 46.70 -13.16
CA ALA A 557 27.43 45.59 -13.68
C ALA A 557 27.43 44.39 -12.72
N MET A 558 28.55 44.10 -12.07
CA MET A 558 28.62 43.07 -11.03
C MET A 558 27.84 43.49 -9.79
N SER A 559 27.95 44.76 -9.37
CA SER A 559 27.24 45.30 -8.21
C SER A 559 25.73 45.33 -8.42
N GLU A 560 25.22 45.71 -9.60
CA GLU A 560 23.78 45.64 -9.93
C GLU A 560 23.25 44.20 -9.92
N ARG A 561 24.04 43.22 -10.39
CA ARG A 561 23.70 41.80 -10.35
C ARG A 561 23.64 41.26 -8.91
N ILE A 562 24.51 41.77 -8.04
CA ILE A 562 24.53 41.44 -6.61
C ILE A 562 23.37 42.13 -5.88
N TYR A 563 23.04 43.37 -6.20
CA TYR A 563 21.90 44.10 -5.61
C TYR A 563 20.54 43.47 -5.98
N LEU A 564 20.42 42.92 -7.19
CA LEU A 564 19.26 42.09 -7.59
C LEU A 564 19.21 40.74 -6.85
N GLN A 565 20.34 40.29 -6.31
CA GLN A 565 20.50 39.10 -5.47
C GLN A 565 20.55 39.40 -3.98
N ASP A 566 20.59 40.65 -3.50
CA ASP A 566 20.33 41.02 -2.10
C ASP A 566 18.84 40.79 -1.73
N HIS A 567 18.00 40.58 -2.75
CA HIS A 567 16.67 39.96 -2.62
C HIS A 567 16.69 38.42 -2.61
N LEU A 568 17.86 37.76 -2.61
CA LEU A 568 18.00 36.44 -2.01
C LEU A 568 17.80 36.64 -0.51
N ASN A 569 16.55 36.84 -0.09
CA ASN A 569 15.83 36.17 0.99
C ASN A 569 16.63 35.60 2.18
N LEU A 570 17.85 36.03 2.48
CA LEU A 570 18.70 35.44 3.52
C LEU A 570 18.16 35.87 4.87
N SER A 571 17.73 37.13 5.00
CA SER A 571 16.93 37.59 6.14
C SER A 571 15.63 36.79 6.27
N THR A 572 14.88 36.57 5.19
CA THR A 572 13.62 35.79 5.27
C THR A 572 13.85 34.30 5.52
N VAL A 573 14.95 33.71 5.03
CA VAL A 573 15.33 32.32 5.24
C VAL A 573 15.81 32.14 6.68
N LEU A 574 16.59 33.08 7.20
CA LEU A 574 17.04 33.07 8.59
C LEU A 574 15.87 33.36 9.55
N ASP A 575 14.96 34.28 9.22
CA ASP A 575 13.71 34.51 9.96
C ASP A 575 12.80 33.28 9.92
N GLN A 576 12.72 32.59 8.77
CA GLN A 576 12.03 31.31 8.66
C GLN A 576 12.70 30.25 9.53
N MET A 577 14.02 30.15 9.55
CA MET A 577 14.74 29.22 10.42
C MET A 577 14.52 29.53 11.91
N VAL A 578 14.51 30.80 12.30
CA VAL A 578 14.17 31.22 13.67
C VAL A 578 12.73 30.83 14.01
N THR A 579 11.79 31.11 13.11
CA THR A 579 10.37 30.74 13.26
C THR A 579 10.19 29.22 13.34
N ASP A 580 10.93 28.46 12.54
CA ASP A 580 10.91 26.99 12.53
C ASP A 580 11.49 26.42 13.82
N VAL A 581 12.58 27.00 14.35
CA VAL A 581 13.17 26.60 15.64
C VAL A 581 12.18 26.86 16.78
N PHE A 582 11.55 28.03 16.83
CA PHE A 582 10.54 28.33 17.85
C PHE A 582 9.26 27.50 17.70
N SER A 583 8.83 27.24 16.47
CA SER A 583 7.73 26.32 16.16
C SER A 583 8.05 24.91 16.67
N LYS A 584 9.26 24.41 16.37
CA LYS A 584 9.71 23.10 16.82
C LYS A 584 9.87 23.00 18.32
N LEU A 585 10.37 24.04 18.98
CA LEU A 585 10.44 24.12 20.45
C LEU A 585 9.04 24.09 21.07
N ASN A 586 8.06 24.78 20.48
CA ASN A 586 6.67 24.72 20.92
C ASN A 586 6.06 23.33 20.70
N GLU A 587 6.32 22.68 19.57
CA GLU A 587 5.91 21.29 19.33
C GLU A 587 6.54 20.33 20.36
N ILE A 588 7.82 20.49 20.68
CA ILE A 588 8.52 19.67 21.68
C ILE A 588 7.91 19.90 23.07
N LYS A 589 7.65 21.15 23.45
CA LYS A 589 7.00 21.49 24.73
C LYS A 589 5.64 20.82 24.84
N LEU A 590 4.79 20.95 23.82
CA LEU A 590 3.46 20.34 23.81
C LEU A 590 3.53 18.80 23.79
N SER A 591 4.52 18.23 23.11
CA SER A 591 4.80 16.80 23.11
C SER A 591 5.23 16.29 24.50
N VAL A 592 6.10 17.02 25.20
CA VAL A 592 6.52 16.69 26.57
C VAL A 592 5.34 16.79 27.53
N THR A 593 4.54 17.85 27.45
CA THR A 593 3.33 18.01 28.25
C THR A 593 2.33 16.88 27.99
N ALA A 594 2.11 16.50 26.72
CA ALA A 594 1.25 15.39 26.36
C ALA A 594 1.80 14.05 26.87
N ALA A 595 3.10 13.82 26.81
CA ALA A 595 3.73 12.61 27.34
C ALA A 595 3.56 12.49 28.86
N VAL A 596 3.72 13.59 29.61
CA VAL A 596 3.48 13.60 31.06
C VAL A 596 2.00 13.33 31.36
N ALA A 597 1.09 13.95 30.63
CA ALA A 597 -0.35 13.72 30.75
C ALA A 597 -0.72 12.24 30.48
N ASP A 598 -0.22 11.66 29.39
CA ASP A 598 -0.45 10.26 29.02
C ASP A 598 0.09 9.31 30.11
N CYS A 599 1.29 9.57 30.65
CA CYS A 599 1.86 8.76 31.73
C CYS A 599 1.01 8.79 33.01
N ILE A 600 0.44 9.94 33.36
CA ILE A 600 -0.45 10.07 34.53
C ILE A 600 -1.75 9.28 34.29
N VAL A 601 -2.34 9.38 33.10
CA VAL A 601 -3.56 8.64 32.74
C VAL A 601 -3.32 7.13 32.71
N ASP A 602 -2.20 6.68 32.13
CA ASP A 602 -1.82 5.26 32.08
C ASP A 602 -1.63 4.67 33.49
N ALA A 603 -0.99 5.41 34.40
CA ALA A 603 -0.81 4.98 35.79
C ALA A 603 -2.16 4.84 36.52
N VAL A 604 -3.04 5.84 36.37
CA VAL A 604 -4.38 5.86 36.97
C VAL A 604 -5.26 4.73 36.44
N LEU A 605 -5.26 4.49 35.12
CA LEU A 605 -6.02 3.39 34.52
C LEU A 605 -5.49 2.03 34.99
N GLY A 606 -4.17 1.90 35.17
CA GLY A 606 -3.54 0.72 35.76
C GLY A 606 -4.06 0.44 37.18
N ASP A 607 -4.00 1.44 38.06
CA ASP A 607 -4.43 1.33 39.46
C ASP A 607 -5.94 1.01 39.57
N LEU A 608 -6.77 1.66 38.76
CA LEU A 608 -8.21 1.39 38.69
C LEU A 608 -8.52 -0.03 38.20
N THR A 609 -7.79 -0.52 37.20
CA THR A 609 -7.98 -1.88 36.67
C THR A 609 -7.57 -2.93 37.70
N VAL A 610 -6.47 -2.70 38.43
CA VAL A 610 -6.03 -3.58 39.52
C VAL A 610 -7.06 -3.60 40.65
N ALA A 611 -7.60 -2.44 41.04
CA ALA A 611 -8.66 -2.35 42.04
C ALA A 611 -9.93 -3.09 41.60
N GLN A 612 -10.34 -2.95 40.33
CA GLN A 612 -11.49 -3.66 39.76
C GLN A 612 -11.31 -5.18 39.81
N CYS A 613 -10.13 -5.69 39.44
CA CYS A 613 -9.83 -7.12 39.48
C CYS A 613 -9.87 -7.69 40.90
N LYS A 614 -9.35 -6.95 41.90
CA LYS A 614 -9.36 -7.37 43.31
C LYS A 614 -10.76 -7.42 43.89
N LEU A 615 -11.61 -6.45 43.57
CA LEU A 615 -13.00 -6.39 44.06
C LEU A 615 -13.93 -7.42 43.40
N CYS A 616 -13.57 -7.98 42.23
CA CYS A 616 -14.35 -9.05 41.59
C CYS A 616 -14.10 -10.44 42.20
N HIS A 617 -12.95 -10.65 42.85
CA HIS A 617 -12.54 -11.96 43.41
C HIS A 617 -13.33 -12.50 44.62
N PRO A 618 -13.95 -11.69 45.51
CA PRO A 618 -14.71 -12.18 46.67
C PRO A 618 -16.11 -12.74 46.36
N MET A 619 -16.58 -12.68 45.11
CA MET A 619 -17.96 -12.97 44.71
C MET A 619 -18.23 -14.44 44.29
N GLU A 620 -17.28 -15.36 44.46
CA GLU A 620 -17.51 -16.80 44.24
C GLU A 620 -17.94 -17.52 45.54
N PRO A 621 -19.11 -18.17 45.60
CA PRO A 621 -19.53 -18.92 46.78
C PRO A 621 -18.75 -20.25 46.91
N CYS A 622 -18.17 -20.48 48.09
CA CYS A 622 -17.50 -21.73 48.46
C CYS A 622 -18.42 -22.95 48.31
N VAL A 623 -17.99 -23.94 47.51
CA VAL A 623 -18.52 -25.31 47.52
C VAL A 623 -17.51 -26.21 48.26
N PRO A 624 -17.93 -27.12 49.17
CA PRO A 624 -17.00 -27.90 49.99
C PRO A 624 -16.25 -28.96 49.18
N LEU A 625 -14.99 -29.20 49.57
CA LEU A 625 -14.08 -30.20 49.02
C LEU A 625 -14.66 -31.63 49.01
N GLY A 626 -14.66 -32.24 47.83
CA GLY A 626 -14.84 -33.67 47.64
C GLY A 626 -14.64 -34.12 46.20
N ALA A 627 -13.50 -34.75 45.94
CA ALA A 627 -13.17 -35.60 44.77
C ALA A 627 -12.61 -34.94 43.49
N LYS A 628 -11.26 -34.99 43.42
CA LYS A 628 -10.38 -35.30 42.28
C LYS A 628 -10.59 -34.56 40.94
N ALA A 629 -9.58 -33.75 40.66
CA ALA A 629 -9.25 -33.07 39.42
C ALA A 629 -9.35 -33.98 38.18
N GLY A 630 -10.23 -33.59 37.26
CA GLY A 630 -10.13 -33.84 35.84
C GLY A 630 -10.13 -32.48 35.14
N VAL A 631 -9.03 -32.16 34.47
CA VAL A 631 -8.92 -31.01 33.58
C VAL A 631 -9.93 -31.21 32.45
N VAL A 632 -11.02 -30.43 32.46
CA VAL A 632 -11.82 -30.17 31.28
C VAL A 632 -11.53 -28.72 30.88
N THR A 633 -10.89 -28.62 29.74
CA THR A 633 -10.53 -27.41 29.02
C THR A 633 -11.75 -26.51 28.83
N SER A 634 -11.57 -25.22 29.10
CA SER A 634 -12.41 -24.12 28.59
C SER A 634 -12.18 -23.94 27.08
N SER A 635 -12.46 -24.99 26.33
CA SER A 635 -12.60 -24.98 24.88
C SER A 635 -14.03 -24.58 24.53
N GLU A 636 -14.45 -23.33 24.79
CA GLU A 636 -15.73 -22.82 24.24
C GLU A 636 -15.96 -21.29 24.38
N GLN A 637 -14.91 -20.47 24.41
CA GLN A 637 -15.05 -19.00 24.28
C GLN A 637 -14.22 -18.34 23.16
N LEU A 638 -13.64 -19.13 22.25
CA LEU A 638 -13.04 -18.59 21.01
C LEU A 638 -13.70 -19.08 19.71
N VAL A 639 -14.66 -20.00 19.78
CA VAL A 639 -15.42 -20.48 18.61
C VAL A 639 -16.66 -19.61 18.32
N ALA A 640 -17.11 -18.80 19.29
CA ALA A 640 -18.28 -17.93 19.13
C ALA A 640 -18.02 -16.55 18.49
N LYS A 641 -16.76 -16.22 18.15
CA LYS A 641 -16.42 -14.99 17.38
C LYS A 641 -15.95 -15.25 15.94
N PHE A 642 -15.78 -16.50 15.53
CA PHE A 642 -15.43 -16.87 14.15
C PHE A 642 -16.62 -17.36 13.30
N CYS A 643 -17.80 -17.56 13.89
CA CYS A 643 -19.01 -17.95 13.15
C CYS A 643 -19.96 -16.78 12.82
N PHE A 644 -19.66 -15.54 13.22
CA PHE A 644 -20.57 -14.39 13.04
C PHE A 644 -20.27 -13.46 11.85
N LEU A 645 -19.23 -13.74 11.05
CA LEU A 645 -18.97 -13.02 9.78
C LEU A 645 -19.28 -13.86 8.53
N GLY A 646 -19.48 -15.17 8.69
CA GLY A 646 -19.86 -16.09 7.61
C GLY A 646 -21.38 -16.19 7.37
N PHE A 647 -22.21 -15.70 8.30
CA PHE A 647 -23.67 -15.86 8.22
C PHE A 647 -24.42 -14.59 7.77
N TRP A 648 -23.72 -13.45 7.61
CA TRP A 648 -24.33 -12.18 7.17
C TRP A 648 -24.18 -11.91 5.65
N LEU A 649 -23.31 -12.65 4.96
CA LEU A 649 -23.14 -12.57 3.49
C LEU A 649 -23.92 -13.63 2.71
N GLN A 650 -24.62 -14.52 3.40
CA GLN A 650 -25.47 -15.56 2.81
C GLN A 650 -26.97 -15.17 2.78
N LEU A 651 -27.29 -13.89 3.06
CA LEU A 651 -28.66 -13.39 3.22
C LEU A 651 -28.99 -12.14 2.37
N VAL A 652 -28.12 -11.72 1.43
CA VAL A 652 -28.42 -10.56 0.55
C VAL A 652 -28.68 -10.92 -0.92
N PHE A 653 -28.29 -12.10 -1.43
CA PHE A 653 -28.83 -12.59 -2.70
C PHE A 653 -29.12 -14.09 -2.63
N GLY A 654 -30.42 -14.38 -2.52
CA GLY A 654 -30.98 -15.72 -2.51
C GLY A 654 -30.99 -16.33 -3.91
N PHE A 655 -30.86 -17.66 -3.90
CA PHE A 655 -31.20 -18.54 -5.02
C PHE A 655 -32.60 -18.25 -5.54
N GLY A 656 -32.68 -18.21 -6.87
CA GLY A 656 -33.84 -18.46 -7.70
C GLY A 656 -33.31 -18.85 -9.06
#